data_AF-A0A2A5AZA7-F1
#
_entry.id   AF-A0A2A5AZA7-F1
#
_cell.length_a   1.000
_cell.length_b   1.000
_cell.length_c   1.000
_cell.angle_alpha   90.00
_cell.angle_beta   90.00
_cell.angle_gamma   90.00
#
_symmetry.space_group_name_H-M   'P 1'
#
loop_
_entity.id
_entity.type
_entity.pdbx_description
1 polymer ?
#
loop_
_entity_poly.entity_id
_entity_poly.type
_entity_poly.pdbx_seq_one_letter_code
_entity_poly.pdbx_strand_id
1 'polypeptide(L)'
;MSATHDAGIYKRPNEIEHVLLRPDSYIGSVNSVNREGRIFSGGKVVEKVISTPEGMVRLYLELLTNASDNLYESMQKGVPCTFIDIKVDKYSVTVTNDGLMPPIEYSDKYECYIPEMIFGMLRTSSNYTDDNKRVAGRNGFGAKLCNIFSSSFSLDLSNENGKKYTQQWENNMKTISEPNIGLAKGKPSITISYTLDFKRFGCDGYTKEDIALFASFAIDTAVTCKIPVKFNGKMFNFKKTSTYLNMVFGKCKMEGFVQGKSRVPDLEVYLMDTPYAGRIYSFVNGIPTKDDGVHVSSVLNSIIRPIIRTINKNIKQSDIRSGVTMKNATSHISMYISYRCIKPEFTGQMKSKLNKPKPRISVPVGMVDKVGKWTFVTKLNNILKDKCQKKELKTDGKKKKHISVDTVEDANFAGHRTKYRFCKLYVVEGKSAMAYAIKAISSMEGRRDFNGAFPMKGKPLNVMRHPNKVFENQEILNLKKVLGLRENVDYKLKINFSKLRYGSMVIAADSDVDGKHILGLIINLFNCKYRSLLELGYVKYMRTPIVRVSRGKITKKFYTMDQYKAWCLSTNPKQKWKHDYLKGLGTSTDAYIKDDTENQVIVIPFLDKDSEDNLELAFHPDKTMERKSWVTSDRMEIGSYEGKQNISEFINAELVEYSKYNLTRSIPGEMDGLKISQRKILYGSMLIWKSNKNKVKVSELGSAVSSSMGYHHGVFSLGNAIKSMASDYVGSNNLSYFSQEGQFGTRNMGGKDAADGRYSAVKPEWWWPYVYKEDDIPILSMVTDDGKVREPVTLLPIIPMSLVNGARGIATGYSTFIPCHSITDILSWYEKKLTGSVLFELCPWYRNYTGKIQLITLDNKSHRMVTSGSFEMVRKANKDVTRVTELPIGRWNHSYGLWLKSKLEKKEITDFDNHSTHLVPSFDIKGFTNPTIANLKLYKTYTMDNMVLLSEGGMPRKYENVTEILEGFYVKRLGYYVKRKEYKLESLNIEINDLTSLSKFIMAVVNEEIIVFKQKIDDIYKKMDTMGFNRDFLKRVPLHKCTKDYISELERKISTMKEYSNELTNTKESDMWLKDLLDFRKKYLSVYGLD
;
A
#
# COMPACT_ATOMS: atom_id res chain seq x y z
N MET A 1 -16.58 -49.13 25.22
CA MET A 1 -16.89 -50.42 24.56
C MET A 1 -17.83 -51.17 25.48
N SER A 2 -19.15 -51.10 25.27
CA SER A 2 -20.10 -51.99 25.95
C SER A 2 -20.36 -53.19 25.05
N ALA A 3 -19.83 -54.35 25.43
CA ALA A 3 -20.06 -55.60 24.73
C ALA A 3 -21.25 -56.32 25.38
N THR A 4 -22.43 -56.18 24.77
CA THR A 4 -23.58 -57.07 24.99
C THR A 4 -24.32 -57.25 23.66
N HIS A 5 -23.68 -57.84 22.66
CA HIS A 5 -24.36 -58.21 21.41
C HIS A 5 -24.01 -59.64 20.99
N ASP A 6 -25.08 -60.38 20.72
CA ASP A 6 -25.18 -61.74 20.21
C ASP A 6 -24.15 -62.03 19.09
N ALA A 7 -23.45 -63.16 19.18
CA ALA A 7 -22.38 -63.54 18.26
C ALA A 7 -22.88 -63.68 16.81
N GLY A 8 -24.18 -63.95 16.61
CA GLY A 8 -24.82 -64.05 15.29
C GLY A 8 -24.91 -62.74 14.50
N ILE A 9 -24.61 -61.58 15.11
CA ILE A 9 -24.65 -60.27 14.45
C ILE A 9 -23.36 -60.03 13.61
N TYR A 10 -22.26 -60.73 13.93
CA TYR A 10 -20.99 -60.57 13.22
C TYR A 10 -20.90 -61.54 12.02
N LYS A 11 -20.89 -61.00 10.80
CA LYS A 11 -20.73 -61.78 9.56
C LYS A 11 -19.41 -61.46 8.87
N ARG A 12 -18.73 -62.50 8.35
CA ARG A 12 -17.52 -62.37 7.50
C ARG A 12 -17.85 -62.86 6.07
N PRO A 13 -18.39 -61.99 5.19
CA PRO A 13 -18.65 -62.36 3.80
C PRO A 13 -17.36 -62.69 3.04
N ASN A 14 -17.44 -63.54 2.02
CA ASN A 14 -16.33 -63.72 1.08
C ASN A 14 -16.16 -62.47 0.18
N GLU A 15 -15.09 -62.39 -0.62
CA GLU A 15 -14.77 -61.17 -1.37
C GLU A 15 -15.86 -60.77 -2.37
N ILE A 16 -16.46 -61.73 -3.08
CA ILE A 16 -17.53 -61.47 -4.06
C ILE A 16 -18.80 -61.01 -3.32
N GLU A 17 -19.16 -61.67 -2.22
CA GLU A 17 -20.29 -61.26 -1.37
C GLU A 17 -20.10 -59.87 -0.79
N HIS A 18 -18.89 -59.51 -0.36
CA HIS A 18 -18.61 -58.17 0.15
C HIS A 18 -18.78 -57.10 -0.95
N VAL A 19 -18.30 -57.37 -2.17
CA VAL A 19 -18.48 -56.48 -3.33
C VAL A 19 -19.96 -56.26 -3.63
N LEU A 20 -20.77 -57.33 -3.59
CA LEU A 20 -22.21 -57.26 -3.83
C LEU A 20 -22.99 -56.59 -2.68
N LEU A 21 -22.55 -56.76 -1.42
CA LEU A 21 -23.18 -56.15 -0.24
C LEU A 21 -22.84 -54.66 -0.09
N ARG A 22 -21.65 -54.24 -0.53
CA ARG A 22 -21.15 -52.85 -0.40
C ARG A 22 -20.69 -52.30 -1.75
N PRO A 23 -21.58 -52.20 -2.76
CA PRO A 23 -21.23 -51.79 -4.11
C PRO A 23 -20.64 -50.38 -4.20
N ASP A 24 -21.03 -49.48 -3.30
CA ASP A 24 -20.61 -48.07 -3.28
C ASP A 24 -19.07 -47.91 -3.25
N SER A 25 -18.37 -48.81 -2.55
CA SER A 25 -16.91 -48.78 -2.44
C SER A 25 -16.17 -49.23 -3.70
N TYR A 26 -16.87 -49.90 -4.63
CA TYR A 26 -16.27 -50.53 -5.81
C TYR A 26 -16.72 -49.88 -7.13
N ILE A 27 -18.04 -49.75 -7.33
CA ILE A 27 -18.64 -49.25 -8.57
C ILE A 27 -19.40 -47.94 -8.38
N GLY A 28 -19.62 -47.51 -7.13
CA GLY A 28 -20.47 -46.37 -6.79
C GLY A 28 -21.93 -46.79 -6.58
N SER A 29 -22.83 -45.81 -6.48
CA SER A 29 -24.21 -46.09 -6.10
C SER A 29 -24.97 -46.89 -7.16
N VAL A 30 -25.64 -47.94 -6.70
CA VAL A 30 -26.60 -48.73 -7.49
C VAL A 30 -27.98 -48.08 -7.56
N ASN A 31 -28.22 -47.04 -6.75
CA ASN A 31 -29.47 -46.32 -6.73
C ASN A 31 -29.51 -45.24 -7.83
N SER A 32 -30.69 -45.06 -8.42
CA SER A 32 -30.96 -44.00 -9.39
C SER A 32 -31.05 -42.64 -8.70
N VAL A 33 -30.24 -41.68 -9.15
CA VAL A 33 -30.23 -40.29 -8.66
C VAL A 33 -30.25 -39.35 -9.84
N ASN A 34 -31.18 -38.39 -9.83
CA ASN A 34 -31.26 -37.34 -10.83
C ASN A 34 -29.99 -36.46 -10.77
N ARG A 35 -29.24 -36.44 -11.86
CA ARG A 35 -28.04 -35.61 -12.02
C ARG A 35 -27.90 -35.13 -13.46
N GLU A 36 -27.12 -34.07 -13.67
CA GLU A 36 -26.79 -33.64 -15.03
C GLU A 36 -25.83 -34.65 -15.69
N GLY A 37 -26.12 -35.02 -16.94
CA GLY A 37 -25.33 -35.93 -17.74
C GLY A 37 -25.31 -35.52 -19.21
N ARG A 38 -24.28 -35.94 -19.93
CA ARG A 38 -24.18 -35.73 -21.38
C ARG A 38 -24.81 -36.88 -22.11
N ILE A 39 -25.71 -36.59 -23.06
CA ILE A 39 -26.31 -37.61 -23.92
C ILE A 39 -26.09 -37.24 -25.38
N PHE A 40 -26.00 -38.25 -26.24
CA PHE A 40 -25.99 -38.06 -27.68
C PHE A 40 -27.42 -38.07 -28.22
N SER A 41 -27.88 -36.93 -28.74
CA SER A 41 -29.23 -36.78 -29.30
C SER A 41 -29.21 -35.82 -30.50
N GLY A 42 -29.94 -36.16 -31.56
CA GLY A 42 -30.06 -35.30 -32.75
C GLY A 42 -28.73 -34.96 -33.44
N GLY A 43 -27.72 -35.84 -33.34
CA GLY A 43 -26.39 -35.61 -33.91
C GLY A 43 -25.49 -34.67 -33.10
N LYS A 44 -25.90 -34.25 -31.90
CA LYS A 44 -25.13 -33.41 -30.99
C LYS A 44 -24.99 -34.07 -29.62
N VAL A 45 -24.01 -33.61 -28.85
CA VAL A 45 -23.87 -33.97 -27.44
C VAL A 45 -24.47 -32.83 -26.62
N VAL A 46 -25.50 -33.13 -25.83
CA VAL A 46 -26.26 -32.15 -25.04
C VAL A 46 -26.31 -32.56 -23.57
N GLU A 47 -26.44 -31.59 -22.67
CA GLU A 47 -26.67 -31.84 -21.25
C GLU A 47 -28.16 -32.05 -20.99
N LYS A 48 -28.49 -33.12 -20.25
CA LYS A 48 -29.85 -33.45 -19.81
C LYS A 48 -29.77 -34.01 -18.38
N VAL A 49 -30.85 -33.85 -17.62
CA VAL A 49 -30.99 -34.59 -16.37
C VAL A 49 -31.15 -36.07 -16.68
N ILE A 50 -30.29 -36.89 -16.12
CA ILE A 50 -30.27 -38.36 -16.22
C ILE A 50 -30.52 -38.98 -14.84
N SER A 51 -31.13 -40.15 -14.80
CA SER A 51 -31.39 -40.91 -13.58
C SER A 51 -30.58 -42.22 -13.50
N THR A 52 -29.76 -42.54 -14.51
CA THR A 52 -28.95 -43.77 -14.60
C THR A 52 -28.13 -43.99 -13.32
N PRO A 53 -28.16 -45.18 -12.69
CA PRO A 53 -27.28 -45.50 -11.56
C PRO A 53 -25.80 -45.27 -11.88
N GLU A 54 -25.02 -44.77 -10.91
CA GLU A 54 -23.58 -44.52 -11.12
C GLU A 54 -22.80 -45.81 -11.35
N GLY A 55 -23.17 -46.87 -10.62
CA GLY A 55 -22.60 -48.21 -10.78
C GLY A 55 -22.69 -48.72 -12.22
N MET A 56 -23.86 -48.56 -12.84
CA MET A 56 -24.08 -48.98 -14.23
C MET A 56 -23.16 -48.25 -15.22
N VAL A 57 -23.06 -46.92 -15.08
CA VAL A 57 -22.15 -46.10 -15.90
C VAL A 57 -20.69 -46.50 -15.67
N ARG A 58 -20.33 -46.81 -14.42
CA ARG A 58 -18.96 -47.21 -14.07
C ARG A 58 -18.56 -48.53 -14.71
N LEU A 59 -19.44 -49.54 -14.69
CA LEU A 59 -19.17 -50.84 -15.31
C LEU A 59 -18.93 -50.72 -16.83
N TYR A 60 -19.76 -49.92 -17.51
CA TYR A 60 -19.57 -49.62 -18.93
C TYR A 60 -18.23 -48.91 -19.19
N LEU A 61 -17.91 -47.89 -18.39
CA LEU A 61 -16.63 -47.18 -18.51
C LEU A 61 -15.42 -48.08 -18.28
N GLU A 62 -15.47 -49.07 -17.38
CA GLU A 62 -14.36 -50.00 -17.14
C GLU A 62 -13.99 -50.79 -18.41
N LEU A 63 -14.98 -51.27 -19.17
CA LEU A 63 -14.70 -51.94 -20.45
C LEU A 63 -14.13 -51.00 -21.49
N LEU A 64 -14.67 -49.78 -21.62
CA LEU A 64 -14.12 -48.77 -22.52
C LEU A 64 -12.69 -48.38 -22.15
N THR A 65 -12.38 -48.31 -20.86
CA THR A 65 -11.03 -48.02 -20.40
C THR A 65 -10.06 -49.14 -20.69
N ASN A 66 -10.49 -50.41 -20.58
CA ASN A 66 -9.65 -51.54 -20.98
C ASN A 66 -9.36 -51.52 -22.49
N ALA A 67 -10.35 -51.19 -23.33
CA ALA A 67 -10.15 -51.04 -24.77
C ALA A 67 -9.20 -49.86 -25.09
N SER A 68 -9.34 -48.73 -24.39
CA SER A 68 -8.45 -47.55 -24.53
C SER A 68 -7.02 -47.84 -24.03
N ASP A 69 -6.86 -48.58 -22.94
CA ASP A 69 -5.55 -49.01 -22.43
C ASP A 69 -4.89 -49.97 -23.42
N ASN A 70 -5.65 -50.92 -24.00
CA ASN A 70 -5.15 -51.84 -25.01
C ASN A 70 -4.62 -51.12 -26.25
N LEU A 71 -5.34 -50.11 -26.76
CA LEU A 71 -4.87 -49.27 -27.86
C LEU A 71 -3.50 -48.66 -27.57
N TYR A 72 -3.31 -48.15 -26.36
CA TYR A 72 -2.07 -47.47 -25.98
C TYR A 72 -0.90 -48.46 -25.84
N GLU A 73 -1.11 -49.59 -25.18
CA GLU A 73 -0.11 -50.66 -25.10
C GLU A 73 0.26 -51.18 -26.49
N SER A 74 -0.74 -51.35 -27.36
CA SER A 74 -0.54 -51.76 -28.75
C SER A 74 0.34 -50.76 -29.49
N MET A 75 0.07 -49.45 -29.36
CA MET A 75 0.92 -48.40 -29.94
C MET A 75 2.36 -48.42 -29.44
N GLN A 76 2.60 -48.71 -28.16
CA GLN A 76 3.95 -48.79 -27.62
C GLN A 76 4.73 -50.01 -28.15
N LYS A 77 4.03 -51.13 -28.36
CA LYS A 77 4.61 -52.37 -28.90
C LYS A 77 4.60 -52.42 -30.44
N GLY A 78 4.13 -51.38 -31.11
CA GLY A 78 4.06 -51.32 -32.57
C GLY A 78 2.93 -52.16 -33.19
N VAL A 79 1.99 -52.67 -32.39
CA VAL A 79 0.83 -53.44 -32.86
C VAL A 79 -0.29 -52.49 -33.28
N PRO A 80 -0.85 -52.61 -34.48
CA PRO A 80 -1.99 -51.79 -34.89
C PRO A 80 -3.24 -52.12 -34.08
N CYS A 81 -3.80 -51.11 -33.40
CA CYS A 81 -5.17 -51.14 -32.90
C CYS A 81 -5.95 -50.06 -33.67
N THR A 82 -6.94 -50.52 -34.44
CA THR A 82 -7.55 -49.73 -35.52
C THR A 82 -9.02 -49.45 -35.30
N PHE A 83 -9.74 -50.21 -34.47
CA PHE A 83 -11.15 -49.97 -34.21
C PHE A 83 -11.62 -50.41 -32.81
N ILE A 84 -12.70 -49.77 -32.37
CA ILE A 84 -13.53 -50.25 -31.25
C ILE A 84 -14.97 -50.29 -31.76
N ASP A 85 -15.64 -51.44 -31.69
CA ASP A 85 -17.05 -51.63 -32.01
C ASP A 85 -17.85 -51.90 -30.73
N ILE A 86 -18.90 -51.12 -30.52
CA ILE A 86 -19.74 -51.15 -29.33
C ILE A 86 -21.17 -51.38 -29.78
N LYS A 87 -21.79 -52.43 -29.25
CA LYS A 87 -23.21 -52.71 -29.43
C LYS A 87 -23.89 -52.69 -28.07
N VAL A 88 -24.96 -51.91 -27.97
CA VAL A 88 -25.77 -51.76 -26.77
C VAL A 88 -27.23 -51.92 -27.17
N ASP A 89 -27.90 -52.91 -26.60
CA ASP A 89 -29.34 -53.05 -26.68
C ASP A 89 -29.98 -52.82 -25.30
N LYS A 90 -31.26 -53.23 -25.12
CA LYS A 90 -31.98 -53.06 -23.86
C LYS A 90 -31.37 -53.87 -22.71
N TYR A 91 -30.71 -54.97 -22.98
CA TYR A 91 -30.26 -55.95 -21.99
C TYR A 91 -28.75 -56.17 -22.02
N SER A 92 -28.13 -56.06 -23.19
CA SER A 92 -26.74 -56.44 -23.40
C SER A 92 -25.86 -55.27 -23.83
N VAL A 93 -24.60 -55.34 -23.43
CA VAL A 93 -23.51 -54.50 -23.93
C VAL A 93 -22.40 -55.41 -24.43
N THR A 94 -21.96 -55.17 -25.66
CA THR A 94 -20.86 -55.87 -26.32
C THR A 94 -19.80 -54.85 -26.73
N VAL A 95 -18.55 -55.06 -26.32
CA VAL A 95 -17.40 -54.24 -26.72
C VAL A 95 -16.39 -55.15 -27.42
N THR A 96 -16.02 -54.79 -28.66
CA THR A 96 -15.03 -55.49 -29.47
C THR A 96 -13.91 -54.54 -29.86
N ASN A 97 -12.66 -54.95 -29.71
CA ASN A 97 -11.51 -54.20 -30.20
C ASN A 97 -10.40 -55.13 -30.74
N ASP A 98 -9.60 -54.61 -31.67
CA ASP A 98 -8.34 -55.21 -32.09
C ASP A 98 -7.17 -54.67 -31.23
N GLY A 99 -5.93 -55.05 -31.55
CA GLY A 99 -4.73 -54.69 -30.81
C GLY A 99 -4.07 -55.91 -30.14
N LEU A 100 -3.38 -55.69 -29.02
CA LEU A 100 -2.77 -56.77 -28.25
C LEU A 100 -3.83 -57.70 -27.67
N MET A 101 -3.58 -59.00 -27.76
CA MET A 101 -4.45 -60.05 -27.27
C MET A 101 -3.83 -60.73 -26.05
N PRO A 102 -4.60 -61.03 -24.98
CA PRO A 102 -4.12 -61.88 -23.90
C PRO A 102 -3.62 -63.23 -24.43
N PRO A 103 -2.56 -63.81 -23.85
CA PRO A 103 -2.10 -65.13 -24.27
C PRO A 103 -3.15 -66.20 -23.94
N ILE A 104 -3.35 -67.15 -24.85
CA ILE A 104 -4.22 -68.32 -24.66
C ILE A 104 -3.32 -69.48 -24.22
N GLU A 105 -2.94 -69.45 -22.95
CA GLU A 105 -2.02 -70.39 -22.31
C GLU A 105 -2.59 -70.84 -20.96
N TYR A 106 -2.34 -72.09 -20.61
CA TYR A 106 -2.67 -72.63 -19.28
C TYR A 106 -1.54 -72.32 -18.32
N SER A 107 -1.85 -71.85 -17.11
CA SER A 107 -0.86 -71.53 -16.09
C SER A 107 -0.90 -72.55 -14.96
N ASP A 108 0.09 -73.45 -14.91
CA ASP A 108 0.20 -74.48 -13.85
C ASP A 108 0.19 -73.88 -12.44
N LYS A 109 0.77 -72.69 -12.25
CA LYS A 109 0.79 -71.99 -10.96
C LYS A 109 -0.59 -71.56 -10.45
N TYR A 110 -1.52 -71.27 -11.36
CA TYR A 110 -2.84 -70.71 -11.06
C TYR A 110 -3.98 -71.65 -11.45
N GLU A 111 -3.64 -72.84 -11.96
CA GLU A 111 -4.55 -73.93 -12.33
C GLU A 111 -5.69 -73.51 -13.28
N CYS A 112 -5.47 -72.49 -14.12
CA CYS A 112 -6.45 -72.00 -15.09
C CYS A 112 -5.77 -71.36 -16.32
N TYR A 113 -6.55 -71.10 -17.36
CA TYR A 113 -6.09 -70.34 -18.52
C TYR A 113 -5.91 -68.86 -18.19
N ILE A 114 -4.93 -68.18 -18.81
CA ILE A 114 -4.67 -66.76 -18.56
C ILE A 114 -5.91 -65.86 -18.82
N PRO A 115 -6.73 -66.06 -19.88
CA PRO A 115 -7.96 -65.30 -20.05
C PRO A 115 -8.96 -65.54 -18.90
N GLU A 116 -9.11 -66.78 -18.43
CA GLU A 116 -9.91 -67.10 -17.25
C GLU A 116 -9.42 -66.35 -16.00
N MET A 117 -8.11 -66.38 -15.76
CA MET A 117 -7.49 -65.68 -14.63
C MET A 117 -7.75 -64.16 -14.68
N ILE A 118 -7.64 -63.54 -15.87
CA ILE A 118 -7.77 -62.09 -16.04
C ILE A 118 -9.22 -61.62 -15.85
N PHE A 119 -10.21 -62.41 -16.26
CA PHE A 119 -11.63 -62.00 -16.31
C PHE A 119 -12.52 -62.67 -15.25
N GLY A 120 -12.08 -63.77 -14.63
CA GLY A 120 -12.85 -64.57 -13.66
C GLY A 120 -12.31 -64.57 -12.22
N MET A 121 -11.10 -64.07 -11.97
CA MET A 121 -10.50 -64.05 -10.62
C MET A 121 -10.23 -62.61 -10.13
N LEU A 122 -10.64 -62.30 -8.90
CA LEU A 122 -10.35 -60.99 -8.27
C LEU A 122 -8.84 -60.83 -7.99
N ARG A 123 -8.37 -59.58 -7.98
CA ARG A 123 -6.96 -59.21 -7.69
C ARG A 123 -5.92 -59.78 -8.67
N THR A 124 -6.32 -60.07 -9.90
CA THR A 124 -5.40 -60.43 -10.99
C THR A 124 -5.16 -59.21 -11.89
N SER A 125 -3.89 -58.89 -12.17
CA SER A 125 -3.52 -57.72 -13.00
C SER A 125 -2.12 -57.92 -13.56
N SER A 126 -1.89 -57.46 -14.80
CA SER A 126 -0.56 -57.38 -15.43
C SER A 126 0.35 -56.29 -14.81
N ASN A 127 -0.16 -55.55 -13.81
CA ASN A 127 0.47 -54.34 -13.25
C ASN A 127 1.06 -54.50 -11.83
N TYR A 128 1.32 -55.73 -11.36
CA TYR A 128 1.90 -55.97 -10.01
C TYR A 128 3.44 -55.89 -9.96
N THR A 129 4.14 -55.86 -11.09
CA THR A 129 5.59 -55.63 -11.17
C THR A 129 5.90 -54.16 -11.44
N ASP A 130 6.85 -53.58 -10.70
CA ASP A 130 7.08 -52.12 -10.66
C ASP A 130 7.64 -51.50 -11.95
N ASP A 131 8.03 -52.34 -12.92
CA ASP A 131 8.69 -51.98 -14.18
C ASP A 131 7.74 -51.56 -15.32
N ASN A 132 6.44 -51.89 -15.24
CA ASN A 132 5.49 -51.57 -16.31
C ASN A 132 4.95 -50.14 -16.21
N LYS A 133 5.33 -49.33 -17.20
CA LYS A 133 5.11 -47.90 -17.29
C LYS A 133 3.77 -47.62 -18.00
N ARG A 134 2.76 -47.13 -17.25
CA ARG A 134 1.60 -46.29 -17.72
C ARG A 134 0.19 -46.90 -17.82
N VAL A 135 -0.19 -47.93 -17.08
CA VAL A 135 -1.57 -48.48 -17.16
C VAL A 135 -2.52 -47.88 -16.10
N ALA A 136 -3.80 -47.63 -16.44
CA ALA A 136 -4.81 -47.08 -15.52
C ALA A 136 -5.46 -48.16 -14.61
N GLY A 137 -5.33 -49.43 -14.98
CA GLY A 137 -5.79 -50.62 -14.24
C GLY A 137 -4.88 -51.05 -13.10
N ARG A 138 -4.87 -50.31 -11.99
CA ARG A 138 -3.96 -50.57 -10.85
C ARG A 138 -4.43 -51.63 -9.85
N ASN A 139 -5.74 -51.77 -9.65
CA ASN A 139 -6.26 -52.50 -8.48
C ASN A 139 -6.71 -53.93 -8.80
N GLY A 140 -6.69 -54.37 -10.07
CA GLY A 140 -7.06 -55.74 -10.45
C GLY A 140 -8.56 -56.08 -10.41
N PHE A 141 -9.45 -55.07 -10.35
CA PHE A 141 -10.90 -55.26 -10.21
C PHE A 141 -11.72 -55.01 -11.50
N GLY A 142 -11.24 -54.22 -12.47
CA GLY A 142 -12.03 -53.58 -13.54
C GLY A 142 -13.05 -54.47 -14.28
N ALA A 143 -12.60 -55.34 -15.18
CA ALA A 143 -13.51 -56.21 -15.96
C ALA A 143 -14.25 -57.24 -15.08
N LYS A 144 -13.66 -57.63 -13.94
CA LYS A 144 -14.28 -58.58 -13.00
C LYS A 144 -15.48 -57.98 -12.28
N LEU A 145 -15.44 -56.69 -11.95
CA LEU A 145 -16.61 -55.99 -11.39
C LEU A 145 -17.77 -56.05 -12.38
N CYS A 146 -17.50 -55.92 -13.69
CA CYS A 146 -18.52 -56.10 -14.71
C CYS A 146 -19.09 -57.52 -14.67
N ASN A 147 -18.24 -58.54 -14.57
CA ASN A 147 -18.66 -59.94 -14.42
C ASN A 147 -19.51 -60.19 -13.14
N ILE A 148 -19.05 -59.72 -11.98
CA ILE A 148 -19.73 -59.85 -10.68
C ILE A 148 -21.13 -59.21 -10.70
N PHE A 149 -21.30 -58.05 -11.33
CA PHE A 149 -22.61 -57.38 -11.41
C PHE A 149 -23.46 -57.83 -12.62
N SER A 150 -23.05 -58.89 -13.32
CA SER A 150 -23.76 -59.43 -14.47
C SER A 150 -24.46 -60.76 -14.17
N SER A 151 -25.61 -60.97 -14.81
CA SER A 151 -26.29 -62.28 -14.84
C SER A 151 -25.62 -63.23 -15.82
N SER A 152 -25.07 -62.70 -16.92
CA SER A 152 -24.25 -63.41 -17.90
C SER A 152 -23.11 -62.51 -18.39
N PHE A 153 -21.91 -63.05 -18.48
CA PHE A 153 -20.71 -62.40 -19.01
C PHE A 153 -19.98 -63.39 -19.91
N SER A 154 -19.62 -62.99 -21.12
CA SER A 154 -18.95 -63.85 -22.11
C SER A 154 -17.73 -63.17 -22.70
N LEU A 155 -16.69 -63.98 -22.93
CA LEU A 155 -15.45 -63.61 -23.56
C LEU A 155 -15.29 -64.42 -24.85
N ASP A 156 -15.09 -63.74 -25.97
CA ASP A 156 -14.64 -64.33 -27.24
C ASP A 156 -13.32 -63.67 -27.64
N LEU A 157 -12.26 -64.46 -27.69
CA LEU A 157 -10.89 -64.01 -27.94
C LEU A 157 -10.28 -64.77 -29.12
N SER A 158 -9.75 -64.04 -30.10
CA SER A 158 -8.95 -64.58 -31.20
C SER A 158 -7.56 -63.95 -31.15
N ASN A 159 -6.50 -64.77 -31.08
CA ASN A 159 -5.12 -64.28 -31.05
C ASN A 159 -4.43 -64.32 -32.42
N GLU A 160 -3.21 -63.76 -32.49
CA GLU A 160 -2.38 -63.70 -33.71
C GLU A 160 -1.95 -65.08 -34.24
N ASN A 161 -1.88 -66.07 -33.35
CA ASN A 161 -1.47 -67.45 -33.65
C ASN A 161 -2.64 -68.32 -34.18
N GLY A 162 -3.79 -67.72 -34.49
CA GLY A 162 -4.96 -68.42 -35.02
C GLY A 162 -5.71 -69.30 -34.00
N LYS A 163 -5.48 -69.10 -32.69
CA LYS A 163 -6.27 -69.76 -31.63
C LYS A 163 -7.49 -68.92 -31.28
N LYS A 164 -8.62 -69.59 -31.07
CA LYS A 164 -9.87 -69.03 -30.54
C LYS A 164 -10.11 -69.53 -29.13
N TYR A 165 -10.51 -68.65 -28.23
CA TYR A 165 -10.90 -68.96 -26.86
C TYR A 165 -12.27 -68.34 -26.56
N THR A 166 -13.22 -69.16 -26.11
CA THR A 166 -14.52 -68.67 -25.64
C THR A 166 -14.87 -69.21 -24.26
N GLN A 167 -15.33 -68.35 -23.37
CA GLN A 167 -15.74 -68.73 -22.02
C GLN A 167 -16.89 -67.84 -21.52
N GLN A 168 -17.79 -68.42 -20.74
CA GLN A 168 -18.96 -67.75 -20.19
C GLN A 168 -19.01 -67.90 -18.66
N TRP A 169 -19.43 -66.82 -18.01
CA TRP A 169 -19.72 -66.75 -16.59
C TRP A 169 -21.17 -66.37 -16.38
N GLU A 170 -21.78 -66.96 -15.35
CA GLU A 170 -23.17 -66.73 -14.99
C GLU A 170 -23.31 -66.49 -13.48
N ASN A 171 -24.47 -65.98 -13.08
CA ASN A 171 -24.85 -65.83 -11.68
C ASN A 171 -23.85 -65.01 -10.86
N ASN A 172 -23.52 -63.79 -11.30
CA ASN A 172 -22.59 -62.90 -10.60
C ASN A 172 -21.16 -63.48 -10.46
N MET A 173 -20.63 -64.11 -11.51
CA MET A 173 -19.32 -64.78 -11.56
C MET A 173 -19.20 -66.06 -10.70
N LYS A 174 -20.33 -66.62 -10.24
CA LYS A 174 -20.34 -67.84 -9.40
C LYS A 174 -20.27 -69.13 -10.21
N THR A 175 -20.77 -69.09 -11.45
CA THR A 175 -20.79 -70.24 -12.35
C THR A 175 -19.89 -69.91 -13.53
N ILE A 176 -19.00 -70.83 -13.91
CA ILE A 176 -18.07 -70.68 -15.02
C ILE A 176 -18.19 -71.89 -15.95
N SER A 177 -18.26 -71.64 -17.26
CA SER A 177 -18.20 -72.71 -18.26
C SER A 177 -16.76 -73.17 -18.48
N GLU A 178 -16.57 -74.42 -18.89
CA GLU A 178 -15.26 -74.84 -19.41
C GLU A 178 -14.87 -73.98 -20.63
N PRO A 179 -13.58 -73.62 -20.77
CA PRO A 179 -13.13 -72.83 -21.89
C PRO A 179 -13.12 -73.67 -23.17
N ASN A 180 -13.81 -73.18 -24.21
CA ASN A 180 -13.77 -73.79 -25.53
C ASN A 180 -12.61 -73.19 -26.34
N ILE A 181 -11.64 -74.03 -26.70
CA ILE A 181 -10.44 -73.65 -27.43
C ILE A 181 -10.46 -74.30 -28.82
N GLY A 182 -10.36 -73.48 -29.85
CA GLY A 182 -10.38 -73.93 -31.24
C GLY A 182 -9.52 -73.09 -32.16
N LEU A 183 -9.75 -73.23 -33.47
CA LEU A 183 -9.09 -72.42 -34.50
C LEU A 183 -9.92 -71.17 -34.82
N ALA A 184 -9.27 -70.01 -34.83
CA ALA A 184 -9.90 -68.74 -35.16
C ALA A 184 -9.96 -68.52 -36.68
N LYS A 185 -11.06 -67.94 -37.16
CA LYS A 185 -11.22 -67.42 -38.52
C LYS A 185 -11.39 -65.90 -38.45
N GLY A 186 -10.49 -65.16 -39.07
CA GLY A 186 -10.55 -63.70 -39.13
C GLY A 186 -9.37 -62.99 -38.46
N LYS A 187 -9.49 -61.68 -38.28
CA LYS A 187 -8.46 -60.86 -37.64
C LYS A 187 -8.49 -61.05 -36.11
N PRO A 188 -7.36 -60.94 -35.41
CA PRO A 188 -7.31 -60.96 -33.95
C PRO A 188 -8.22 -59.90 -33.35
N SER A 189 -9.03 -60.31 -32.38
CA SER A 189 -9.96 -59.43 -31.69
C SER A 189 -10.33 -60.01 -30.34
N ILE A 190 -10.64 -59.12 -29.40
CA ILE A 190 -11.25 -59.46 -28.13
C ILE A 190 -12.65 -58.86 -28.09
N THR A 191 -13.63 -59.69 -27.79
CA THR A 191 -15.04 -59.33 -27.63
C THR A 191 -15.49 -59.72 -26.23
N ILE A 192 -15.99 -58.73 -25.50
CA ILE A 192 -16.60 -58.91 -24.18
C ILE A 192 -18.07 -58.52 -24.28
N SER A 193 -18.95 -59.45 -23.93
CA SER A 193 -20.40 -59.22 -23.91
C SER A 193 -20.97 -59.53 -22.54
N TYR A 194 -21.78 -58.62 -21.99
CA TYR A 194 -22.39 -58.81 -20.67
C TYR A 194 -23.84 -58.34 -20.60
N THR A 195 -24.60 -58.98 -19.71
CA THR A 195 -25.97 -58.63 -19.33
C THR A 195 -25.98 -58.38 -17.84
N LEU A 196 -26.35 -57.17 -17.40
CA LEU A 196 -26.37 -56.84 -15.98
C LEU A 196 -27.43 -57.62 -15.22
N ASP A 197 -27.17 -57.87 -13.94
CA ASP A 197 -28.20 -58.26 -12.98
C ASP A 197 -29.04 -57.02 -12.60
N PHE A 198 -29.94 -56.62 -13.49
CA PHE A 198 -30.68 -55.35 -13.38
C PHE A 198 -31.50 -55.22 -12.09
N LYS A 199 -31.92 -56.34 -11.47
CA LYS A 199 -32.60 -56.35 -10.18
C LYS A 199 -31.77 -55.67 -9.08
N ARG A 200 -30.43 -55.81 -9.13
CA ARG A 200 -29.51 -55.15 -8.18
C ARG A 200 -29.41 -53.65 -8.36
N PHE A 201 -29.77 -53.15 -9.54
CA PHE A 201 -29.81 -51.73 -9.89
C PHE A 201 -31.22 -51.14 -9.82
N GLY A 202 -32.22 -51.92 -9.39
CA GLY A 202 -33.62 -51.48 -9.29
C GLY A 202 -34.24 -51.11 -10.63
N CYS A 203 -33.85 -51.77 -11.72
CA CYS A 203 -34.37 -51.52 -13.08
C CYS A 203 -34.59 -52.83 -13.85
N ASP A 204 -35.21 -52.76 -15.04
CA ASP A 204 -35.56 -53.91 -15.89
C ASP A 204 -34.75 -53.96 -17.20
N GLY A 205 -33.73 -53.10 -17.34
CA GLY A 205 -32.94 -52.94 -18.57
C GLY A 205 -32.45 -51.52 -18.76
N TYR A 206 -31.64 -51.31 -19.79
CA TYR A 206 -31.20 -49.99 -20.23
C TYR A 206 -32.34 -49.22 -20.90
N THR A 207 -32.57 -47.99 -20.46
CA THR A 207 -33.49 -47.05 -21.10
C THR A 207 -32.87 -46.44 -22.36
N LYS A 208 -33.68 -45.78 -23.20
CA LYS A 208 -33.15 -45.05 -24.37
C LYS A 208 -32.19 -43.93 -23.94
N GLU A 209 -32.46 -43.30 -22.80
CA GLU A 209 -31.60 -42.30 -22.17
C GLU A 209 -30.23 -42.90 -21.77
N ASP A 210 -30.21 -44.10 -21.19
CA ASP A 210 -28.96 -44.80 -20.82
C ASP A 210 -28.11 -45.12 -22.05
N ILE A 211 -28.74 -45.61 -23.11
CA ILE A 211 -28.06 -45.89 -24.40
C ILE A 211 -27.52 -44.58 -25.01
N ALA A 212 -28.28 -43.49 -24.95
CA ALA A 212 -27.83 -42.18 -25.43
C ALA A 212 -26.67 -41.60 -24.59
N LEU A 213 -26.65 -41.88 -23.29
CA LEU A 213 -25.53 -41.59 -22.39
C LEU A 213 -24.29 -42.42 -22.75
N PHE A 214 -24.44 -43.72 -23.00
CA PHE A 214 -23.35 -44.61 -23.41
C PHE A 214 -22.75 -44.24 -24.77
N ALA A 215 -23.59 -43.79 -25.70
CA ALA A 215 -23.14 -43.22 -26.97
C ALA A 215 -22.24 -41.99 -26.76
N SER A 216 -22.52 -41.15 -25.76
CA SER A 216 -21.68 -39.98 -25.46
C SER A 216 -20.28 -40.37 -24.97
N PHE A 217 -20.15 -41.44 -24.17
CA PHE A 217 -18.85 -41.96 -23.75
C PHE A 217 -18.10 -42.68 -24.89
N ALA A 218 -18.81 -43.32 -25.82
CA ALA A 218 -18.20 -43.86 -27.04
C ALA A 218 -17.59 -42.75 -27.91
N ILE A 219 -18.30 -41.61 -28.03
CA ILE A 219 -17.80 -40.40 -28.68
C ILE A 219 -16.56 -39.85 -27.95
N ASP A 220 -16.60 -39.77 -26.62
CA ASP A 220 -15.45 -39.33 -25.81
C ASP A 220 -14.24 -40.25 -26.02
N THR A 221 -14.47 -41.56 -26.13
CA THR A 221 -13.42 -42.54 -26.44
C THR A 221 -12.83 -42.29 -27.83
N ALA A 222 -13.68 -42.06 -28.85
CA ALA A 222 -13.23 -41.75 -30.21
C ALA A 222 -12.33 -40.50 -30.27
N VAL A 223 -12.71 -39.42 -29.57
CA VAL A 223 -11.92 -38.17 -29.57
C VAL A 223 -10.66 -38.27 -28.71
N THR A 224 -10.67 -38.99 -27.59
CA THR A 224 -9.48 -39.13 -26.72
C THR A 224 -8.46 -40.13 -27.27
N CYS A 225 -8.92 -41.15 -28.00
CA CYS A 225 -8.09 -42.20 -28.59
C CYS A 225 -7.64 -41.92 -30.03
N LYS A 226 -8.29 -40.97 -30.73
CA LYS A 226 -7.99 -40.63 -32.14
C LYS A 226 -8.10 -41.83 -33.10
N ILE A 227 -9.03 -42.74 -32.82
CA ILE A 227 -9.39 -43.88 -33.67
C ILE A 227 -10.90 -43.89 -33.94
N PRO A 228 -11.36 -44.54 -35.02
CA PRO A 228 -12.78 -44.75 -35.26
C PRO A 228 -13.40 -45.64 -34.17
N VAL A 229 -14.53 -45.19 -33.61
CA VAL A 229 -15.37 -45.98 -32.71
C VAL A 229 -16.74 -46.14 -33.34
N LYS A 230 -17.21 -47.38 -33.48
CA LYS A 230 -18.53 -47.70 -34.01
C LYS A 230 -19.46 -47.99 -32.82
N PHE A 231 -20.61 -47.34 -32.76
CA PHE A 231 -21.61 -47.53 -31.71
C PHE A 231 -22.96 -47.81 -32.35
N ASN A 232 -23.54 -48.99 -32.11
CA ASN A 232 -24.81 -49.43 -32.71
C ASN A 232 -24.88 -49.19 -34.23
N GLY A 233 -23.81 -49.53 -34.94
CA GLY A 233 -23.71 -49.33 -36.39
C GLY A 233 -23.20 -47.95 -36.83
N LYS A 234 -23.29 -46.92 -35.98
CA LYS A 234 -22.89 -45.55 -36.30
C LYS A 234 -21.40 -45.32 -36.01
N MET A 235 -20.67 -44.80 -37.00
CA MET A 235 -19.23 -44.55 -36.88
C MET A 235 -18.92 -43.11 -36.39
N PHE A 236 -18.11 -43.00 -35.34
CA PHE A 236 -17.57 -41.77 -34.80
C PHE A 236 -16.06 -41.71 -35.06
N ASN A 237 -15.60 -40.72 -35.81
CA ASN A 237 -14.19 -40.57 -36.16
C ASN A 237 -13.76 -39.10 -36.07
N PHE A 238 -13.05 -38.76 -34.99
CA PHE A 238 -12.58 -37.40 -34.72
C PHE A 238 -11.06 -37.30 -34.88
N LYS A 239 -10.59 -37.19 -36.12
CA LYS A 239 -9.18 -36.93 -36.43
C LYS A 239 -8.69 -35.60 -35.83
N LYS A 240 -9.56 -34.58 -35.86
CA LYS A 240 -9.32 -33.26 -35.26
C LYS A 240 -10.28 -33.03 -34.09
N THR A 241 -9.74 -32.67 -32.94
CA THR A 241 -10.50 -32.39 -31.71
C THR A 241 -11.48 -31.25 -31.89
N SER A 242 -11.13 -30.25 -32.72
CA SER A 242 -12.01 -29.14 -33.06
C SER A 242 -13.35 -29.60 -33.67
N THR A 243 -13.39 -30.71 -34.41
CA THR A 243 -14.63 -31.27 -34.97
C THR A 243 -15.58 -31.75 -33.87
N TYR A 244 -15.03 -32.44 -32.86
CA TYR A 244 -15.79 -32.84 -31.67
C TYR A 244 -16.25 -31.60 -30.88
N LEU A 245 -15.38 -30.63 -30.67
CA LEU A 245 -15.73 -29.43 -29.90
C LEU A 245 -16.81 -28.59 -30.58
N ASN A 246 -16.82 -28.50 -31.91
CA ASN A 246 -17.91 -27.86 -32.66
C ASN A 246 -19.24 -28.62 -32.52
N MET A 247 -19.21 -29.95 -32.39
CA MET A 247 -20.41 -30.76 -32.16
C MET A 247 -20.98 -30.53 -30.74
N VAL A 248 -20.13 -30.23 -29.77
CA VAL A 248 -20.50 -30.05 -28.36
C VAL A 248 -20.88 -28.59 -28.04
N PHE A 249 -20.10 -27.63 -28.50
CA PHE A 249 -20.25 -26.20 -28.17
C PHE A 249 -20.82 -25.35 -29.31
N GLY A 250 -21.00 -25.92 -30.50
CA GLY A 250 -21.31 -25.16 -31.71
C GLY A 250 -20.11 -24.38 -32.24
N LYS A 251 -20.32 -23.55 -33.27
CA LYS A 251 -19.28 -22.66 -33.80
C LYS A 251 -19.01 -21.54 -32.79
N CYS A 252 -17.84 -21.54 -32.16
CA CYS A 252 -17.39 -20.50 -31.24
C CYS A 252 -15.90 -20.18 -31.46
N LYS A 253 -15.44 -19.04 -30.93
CA LYS A 253 -14.02 -18.68 -30.96
C LYS A 253 -13.24 -19.66 -30.07
N MET A 254 -12.18 -20.25 -30.62
CA MET A 254 -11.44 -21.32 -29.96
C MET A 254 -9.94 -21.15 -30.18
N GLU A 255 -9.16 -21.43 -29.14
CA GLU A 255 -7.68 -21.46 -29.19
C GLU A 255 -7.20 -22.67 -28.39
N GLY A 256 -6.20 -23.38 -28.89
CA GLY A 256 -5.72 -24.59 -28.24
C GLY A 256 -4.30 -24.97 -28.65
N PHE A 257 -3.72 -25.89 -27.90
CA PHE A 257 -2.38 -26.42 -28.13
C PHE A 257 -2.28 -27.88 -27.74
N VAL A 258 -1.24 -28.53 -28.28
CA VAL A 258 -0.96 -29.95 -28.10
C VAL A 258 0.49 -30.12 -27.69
N GLN A 259 0.77 -31.05 -26.78
CA GLN A 259 2.10 -31.46 -26.34
C GLN A 259 2.24 -32.98 -26.42
N GLY A 260 3.40 -33.44 -26.88
CA GLY A 260 3.68 -34.84 -27.20
C GLY A 260 3.83 -35.07 -28.71
N LYS A 261 4.76 -35.95 -29.11
CA LYS A 261 5.07 -36.23 -30.53
C LYS A 261 4.33 -37.46 -31.07
N SER A 262 3.62 -38.20 -30.22
CA SER A 262 2.87 -39.41 -30.60
C SER A 262 1.55 -39.08 -31.29
N ARG A 263 0.98 -40.06 -32.01
CA ARG A 263 -0.35 -39.96 -32.65
C ARG A 263 -1.44 -39.52 -31.67
N VAL A 264 -1.36 -40.01 -30.44
CA VAL A 264 -2.19 -39.55 -29.33
C VAL A 264 -1.31 -38.70 -28.41
N PRO A 265 -1.60 -37.41 -28.23
CA PRO A 265 -0.74 -36.50 -27.48
C PRO A 265 -0.75 -36.75 -25.96
N ASP A 266 0.31 -36.32 -25.29
CA ASP A 266 0.43 -36.37 -23.83
C ASP A 266 -0.48 -35.34 -23.16
N LEU A 267 -0.63 -34.16 -23.76
CA LEU A 267 -1.56 -33.14 -23.28
C LEU A 267 -2.17 -32.38 -24.47
N GLU A 268 -3.49 -32.28 -24.49
CA GLU A 268 -4.25 -31.52 -25.48
C GLU A 268 -5.22 -30.59 -24.74
N VAL A 269 -5.13 -29.29 -25.01
CA VAL A 269 -5.92 -28.25 -24.34
C VAL A 269 -6.57 -27.34 -25.38
N TYR A 270 -7.88 -27.14 -25.26
CA TYR A 270 -8.61 -26.13 -26.02
C TYR A 270 -9.43 -25.25 -25.08
N LEU A 271 -9.48 -23.96 -25.38
CA LEU A 271 -10.32 -22.95 -24.73
C LEU A 271 -11.38 -22.48 -25.73
N MET A 272 -12.58 -22.21 -25.26
CA MET A 272 -13.70 -21.72 -26.07
C MET A 272 -14.33 -20.49 -25.40
N ASP A 273 -14.59 -19.45 -26.18
CA ASP A 273 -15.21 -18.21 -25.70
C ASP A 273 -16.73 -18.43 -25.52
N THR A 274 -17.12 -18.82 -24.30
CA THR A 274 -18.52 -19.13 -23.92
C THR A 274 -18.98 -18.23 -22.77
N PRO A 275 -19.09 -16.90 -23.00
CA PRO A 275 -19.29 -15.89 -21.95
C PRO A 275 -20.57 -16.05 -21.12
N TYR A 276 -21.51 -16.89 -21.54
CA TYR A 276 -22.79 -17.12 -20.84
C TYR A 276 -22.92 -18.52 -20.22
N ALA A 277 -22.07 -19.47 -20.60
CA ALA A 277 -22.18 -20.87 -20.18
C ALA A 277 -20.83 -21.59 -20.28
N GLY A 278 -19.90 -21.27 -19.38
CA GLY A 278 -18.60 -21.92 -19.28
C GLY A 278 -18.69 -23.35 -18.73
N ARG A 279 -18.00 -24.30 -19.36
CA ARG A 279 -17.98 -25.73 -19.00
C ARG A 279 -16.60 -26.34 -19.20
N ILE A 280 -16.18 -27.22 -18.30
CA ILE A 280 -14.88 -27.91 -18.40
C ILE A 280 -15.13 -29.39 -18.70
N TYR A 281 -14.58 -29.87 -19.81
CA TYR A 281 -14.52 -31.29 -20.15
C TYR A 281 -13.09 -31.77 -20.06
N SER A 282 -12.82 -32.64 -19.09
CA SER A 282 -11.48 -33.11 -18.80
C SER A 282 -11.40 -34.63 -18.79
N PHE A 283 -10.28 -35.15 -19.32
CA PHE A 283 -10.03 -36.59 -19.49
C PHE A 283 -8.63 -36.93 -19.04
N VAL A 284 -8.47 -38.08 -18.36
CA VAL A 284 -7.17 -38.64 -17.99
C VAL A 284 -7.08 -40.08 -18.49
N ASN A 285 -6.14 -40.37 -19.39
CA ASN A 285 -6.00 -41.68 -20.04
C ASN A 285 -7.32 -42.19 -20.66
N GLY A 286 -8.13 -41.28 -21.24
CA GLY A 286 -9.45 -41.62 -21.81
C GLY A 286 -10.60 -41.63 -20.80
N ILE A 287 -10.32 -41.58 -19.49
CA ILE A 287 -11.33 -41.56 -18.43
C ILE A 287 -11.86 -40.13 -18.25
N PRO A 288 -13.18 -39.89 -18.31
CA PRO A 288 -13.75 -38.58 -18.01
C PRO A 288 -13.59 -38.26 -16.51
N THR A 289 -12.93 -37.14 -16.19
CA THR A 289 -12.73 -36.69 -14.81
C THR A 289 -13.78 -35.65 -14.41
N LYS A 290 -14.92 -36.13 -13.91
CA LYS A 290 -16.08 -35.29 -13.53
C LYS A 290 -15.78 -34.31 -12.39
N ASP A 291 -14.88 -34.66 -11.50
CA ASP A 291 -14.52 -33.88 -10.31
C ASP A 291 -13.20 -33.09 -10.50
N ASP A 292 -12.78 -32.91 -11.75
CA ASP A 292 -11.55 -32.24 -12.18
C ASP A 292 -10.27 -32.86 -11.58
N GLY A 293 -9.24 -32.06 -11.28
CA GLY A 293 -7.99 -32.57 -10.72
C GLY A 293 -6.78 -31.66 -10.91
N VAL A 294 -5.60 -32.21 -10.66
CA VAL A 294 -4.33 -31.48 -10.82
C VAL A 294 -4.03 -31.08 -12.26
N HIS A 295 -4.54 -31.82 -13.25
CA HIS A 295 -4.43 -31.48 -14.67
C HIS A 295 -5.22 -30.22 -15.01
N VAL A 296 -6.50 -30.16 -14.62
CA VAL A 296 -7.36 -28.99 -14.84
C VAL A 296 -6.81 -27.75 -14.13
N SER A 297 -6.50 -27.88 -12.83
CA SER A 297 -5.96 -26.76 -12.06
C SER A 297 -4.62 -26.25 -12.60
N SER A 298 -3.79 -27.12 -13.19
CA SER A 298 -2.54 -26.68 -13.84
C SER A 298 -2.81 -25.82 -15.08
N VAL A 299 -3.76 -26.22 -15.92
CA VAL A 299 -4.17 -25.44 -17.11
C VAL A 299 -4.74 -24.08 -16.69
N LEU A 300 -5.67 -24.07 -15.74
CA LEU A 300 -6.27 -22.83 -15.22
C LEU A 300 -5.21 -21.87 -14.66
N ASN A 301 -4.24 -22.39 -13.90
CA ASN A 301 -3.16 -21.59 -13.34
C ASN A 301 -2.17 -21.07 -14.39
N SER A 302 -1.98 -21.79 -15.50
CA SER A 302 -1.01 -21.43 -16.54
C SER A 302 -1.58 -20.39 -17.51
N ILE A 303 -2.89 -20.43 -17.79
CA ILE A 303 -3.50 -19.60 -18.84
C ILE A 303 -4.46 -18.54 -18.26
N ILE A 304 -5.39 -18.92 -17.38
CA ILE A 304 -6.43 -18.00 -16.90
C ILE A 304 -5.96 -17.14 -15.73
N ARG A 305 -5.13 -17.67 -14.83
CA ARG A 305 -4.63 -16.90 -13.68
C ARG A 305 -3.82 -15.66 -14.08
N PRO A 306 -2.96 -15.68 -15.11
CA PRO A 306 -2.35 -14.46 -15.65
C PRO A 306 -3.39 -13.42 -16.08
N ILE A 307 -4.45 -13.82 -16.80
CA ILE A 307 -5.52 -12.91 -17.26
C ILE A 307 -6.28 -12.30 -16.09
N ILE A 308 -6.67 -13.12 -15.10
CA ILE A 308 -7.31 -12.64 -13.86
C ILE A 308 -6.39 -11.67 -13.11
N ARG A 309 -5.07 -11.95 -13.05
CA ARG A 309 -4.11 -11.05 -12.42
C ARG A 309 -4.05 -9.72 -13.17
N THR A 310 -4.10 -9.69 -14.49
CA THR A 310 -4.13 -8.45 -15.27
C THR A 310 -5.41 -7.66 -14.99
N ILE A 311 -6.58 -8.31 -15.05
CA ILE A 311 -7.87 -7.70 -14.72
C ILE A 311 -7.86 -7.10 -13.30
N ASN A 312 -7.39 -7.88 -12.31
CA ASN A 312 -7.35 -7.44 -10.93
C ASN A 312 -6.20 -6.47 -10.63
N LYS A 313 -5.11 -6.41 -11.41
CA LYS A 313 -4.00 -5.44 -11.26
C LYS A 313 -4.40 -4.06 -11.73
N ASN A 314 -5.28 -3.98 -12.72
CA ASN A 314 -5.87 -2.72 -13.17
C ASN A 314 -6.76 -2.07 -12.09
N ILE A 315 -6.96 -2.75 -10.95
CA ILE A 315 -7.62 -2.24 -9.74
C ILE A 315 -6.63 -2.36 -8.57
N LYS A 316 -6.52 -1.34 -7.71
CA LYS A 316 -5.62 -1.45 -6.56
C LYS A 316 -6.25 -2.38 -5.53
N GLN A 317 -5.43 -3.28 -4.97
CA GLN A 317 -5.83 -4.42 -4.13
C GLN A 317 -6.63 -4.06 -2.85
N SER A 318 -6.78 -2.76 -2.55
CA SER A 318 -7.64 -2.20 -1.49
C SER A 318 -9.14 -2.22 -1.80
N ASP A 319 -9.54 -2.40 -3.06
CA ASP A 319 -10.89 -2.00 -3.48
C ASP A 319 -11.95 -3.10 -3.22
N ILE A 320 -11.54 -4.37 -3.11
CA ILE A 320 -12.45 -5.50 -2.90
C ILE A 320 -11.76 -6.60 -2.08
N ARG A 321 -12.39 -7.11 -1.00
CA ARG A 321 -11.93 -8.31 -0.25
C ARG A 321 -11.75 -9.55 -1.15
N SER A 322 -12.41 -9.59 -2.31
CA SER A 322 -12.26 -10.61 -3.34
C SER A 322 -12.54 -10.05 -4.74
N GLY A 323 -11.49 -9.80 -5.54
CA GLY A 323 -11.60 -9.41 -6.96
C GLY A 323 -12.26 -10.48 -7.83
N VAL A 324 -12.04 -10.46 -9.15
CA VAL A 324 -12.48 -11.57 -10.01
C VAL A 324 -11.74 -12.84 -9.57
N THR A 325 -12.51 -13.89 -9.26
CA THR A 325 -11.97 -15.17 -8.80
C THR A 325 -11.90 -16.18 -9.94
N MET A 326 -11.16 -17.27 -9.72
CA MET A 326 -11.08 -18.36 -10.70
C MET A 326 -12.47 -18.98 -10.97
N LYS A 327 -13.30 -19.10 -9.93
CA LYS A 327 -14.70 -19.55 -10.08
C LYS A 327 -15.51 -18.62 -11.00
N ASN A 328 -15.28 -17.31 -10.95
CA ASN A 328 -15.97 -16.38 -11.86
C ASN A 328 -15.54 -16.61 -13.30
N ALA A 329 -14.24 -16.85 -13.55
CA ALA A 329 -13.76 -17.10 -14.90
C ALA A 329 -14.25 -18.44 -15.46
N THR A 330 -14.23 -19.54 -14.70
CA THR A 330 -14.71 -20.85 -15.17
C THR A 330 -16.19 -20.89 -15.53
N SER A 331 -17.01 -19.96 -15.02
CA SER A 331 -18.41 -19.82 -15.41
C SER A 331 -18.63 -19.15 -16.78
N HIS A 332 -17.59 -18.54 -17.36
CA HIS A 332 -17.68 -17.75 -18.59
C HIS A 332 -16.68 -18.18 -19.68
N ILE A 333 -15.96 -19.29 -19.47
CA ILE A 333 -15.06 -19.87 -20.45
C ILE A 333 -15.18 -21.38 -20.40
N SER A 334 -15.25 -22.03 -21.57
CA SER A 334 -15.26 -23.48 -21.67
C SER A 334 -13.87 -24.01 -21.99
N MET A 335 -13.58 -25.23 -21.54
CA MET A 335 -12.28 -25.87 -21.72
C MET A 335 -12.43 -27.34 -22.06
N TYR A 336 -11.57 -27.83 -22.94
CA TYR A 336 -11.33 -29.24 -23.19
C TYR A 336 -9.89 -29.56 -22.81
N ILE A 337 -9.71 -30.60 -21.99
CA ILE A 337 -8.39 -31.00 -21.49
C ILE A 337 -8.30 -32.52 -21.59
N SER A 338 -7.46 -33.04 -22.48
CA SER A 338 -7.10 -34.45 -22.52
C SER A 338 -5.67 -34.61 -22.05
N TYR A 339 -5.46 -35.28 -20.92
CA TYR A 339 -4.14 -35.52 -20.33
C TYR A 339 -3.84 -37.01 -20.28
N ARG A 340 -2.65 -37.40 -20.71
CA ARG A 340 -2.16 -38.77 -20.61
C ARG A 340 -0.91 -38.81 -19.76
N CYS A 341 -0.89 -39.73 -18.79
CA CYS A 341 0.19 -39.78 -17.81
C CYS A 341 0.52 -41.19 -17.30
N ILE A 342 1.76 -41.31 -16.83
CA ILE A 342 2.24 -42.51 -16.14
C ILE A 342 1.68 -42.55 -14.73
N LYS A 343 1.24 -43.73 -14.31
CA LYS A 343 0.93 -44.02 -12.90
C LYS A 343 -0.10 -43.00 -12.32
N PRO A 344 -1.29 -42.83 -12.95
CA PRO A 344 -2.29 -41.87 -12.46
C PRO A 344 -2.87 -42.29 -11.10
N GLU A 345 -2.82 -41.39 -10.14
CA GLU A 345 -3.42 -41.54 -8.82
C GLU A 345 -4.69 -40.71 -8.75
N PHE A 346 -5.84 -41.38 -8.64
CA PHE A 346 -7.14 -40.72 -8.48
C PHE A 346 -7.58 -40.69 -7.03
N THR A 347 -8.47 -39.77 -6.67
CA THR A 347 -9.13 -39.77 -5.37
C THR A 347 -10.29 -40.76 -5.39
N GLY A 348 -10.21 -41.82 -4.59
CA GLY A 348 -11.24 -42.86 -4.52
C GLY A 348 -11.29 -43.76 -5.76
N GLN A 349 -12.13 -44.80 -5.68
CA GLN A 349 -12.20 -45.86 -6.68
C GLN A 349 -12.96 -45.46 -7.97
N MET A 350 -13.82 -44.44 -7.89
CA MET A 350 -14.60 -43.91 -9.02
C MET A 350 -13.75 -43.25 -10.11
N LYS A 351 -12.45 -43.02 -9.84
CA LYS A 351 -11.50 -42.35 -10.75
C LYS A 351 -12.03 -41.00 -11.28
N SER A 352 -12.82 -40.30 -10.48
CA SER A 352 -13.49 -39.06 -10.90
C SER A 352 -12.58 -37.83 -10.85
N LYS A 353 -11.53 -37.85 -10.03
CA LYS A 353 -10.57 -36.74 -9.86
C LYS A 353 -9.12 -37.18 -9.76
N LEU A 354 -8.26 -36.54 -10.55
CA LEU A 354 -6.81 -36.81 -10.56
C LEU A 354 -6.09 -36.08 -9.43
N ASN A 355 -5.35 -36.83 -8.60
CA ASN A 355 -4.50 -36.31 -7.54
C ASN A 355 -3.05 -36.10 -8.03
N LYS A 356 -2.44 -37.08 -8.70
CA LYS A 356 -1.07 -37.02 -9.25
C LYS A 356 -0.93 -37.92 -10.50
N PRO A 357 0.06 -37.69 -11.39
CA PRO A 357 1.02 -36.60 -11.40
C PRO A 357 0.47 -35.30 -12.02
N LYS A 358 1.07 -34.17 -11.64
CA LYS A 358 0.76 -32.85 -12.20
C LYS A 358 1.41 -32.66 -13.58
N PRO A 359 0.68 -32.23 -14.63
CA PRO A 359 1.28 -31.99 -15.95
C PRO A 359 2.25 -30.80 -15.91
N ARG A 360 3.33 -30.88 -16.69
CA ARG A 360 4.17 -29.73 -17.05
C ARG A 360 3.56 -29.07 -18.29
N ILE A 361 3.12 -27.83 -18.16
CA ILE A 361 2.42 -27.12 -19.25
C ILE A 361 3.33 -26.04 -19.83
N SER A 362 3.72 -26.21 -21.09
CA SER A 362 4.30 -25.16 -21.94
C SER A 362 3.20 -24.47 -22.75
N VAL A 363 2.83 -23.24 -22.37
CA VAL A 363 1.81 -22.45 -23.07
C VAL A 363 2.47 -21.72 -24.25
N PRO A 364 1.91 -21.80 -25.48
CA PRO A 364 2.45 -21.07 -26.62
C PRO A 364 2.48 -19.55 -26.39
N VAL A 365 3.55 -18.91 -26.89
CA VAL A 365 3.74 -17.45 -26.81
C VAL A 365 2.56 -16.73 -27.48
N GLY A 366 2.01 -15.72 -26.83
CA GLY A 366 0.88 -14.93 -27.33
C GLY A 366 -0.52 -15.55 -27.14
N MET A 367 -0.64 -16.81 -26.71
CA MET A 367 -1.96 -17.43 -26.47
C MET A 367 -2.73 -16.70 -25.35
N VAL A 368 -2.05 -16.35 -24.26
CA VAL A 368 -2.64 -15.61 -23.13
C VAL A 368 -3.17 -14.24 -23.60
N ASP A 369 -2.43 -13.55 -24.47
CA ASP A 369 -2.83 -12.23 -24.98
C ASP A 369 -4.03 -12.31 -25.92
N LYS A 370 -4.09 -13.34 -26.77
CA LYS A 370 -5.24 -13.59 -27.64
C LYS A 370 -6.51 -13.87 -26.84
N VAL A 371 -6.41 -14.76 -25.84
CA VAL A 371 -7.53 -15.10 -24.94
C VAL A 371 -7.91 -13.91 -24.06
N GLY A 372 -6.94 -13.06 -23.69
CA GLY A 372 -7.17 -11.81 -22.98
C GLY A 372 -8.05 -10.78 -23.71
N LYS A 373 -8.27 -10.96 -25.02
CA LYS A 373 -9.13 -10.10 -25.86
C LYS A 373 -10.52 -10.69 -26.14
N TRP A 374 -10.88 -11.79 -25.49
CA TRP A 374 -12.16 -12.47 -25.72
C TRP A 374 -13.32 -11.82 -24.98
N THR A 375 -14.55 -12.15 -25.39
CA THR A 375 -15.77 -11.54 -24.83
C THR A 375 -15.98 -11.90 -23.36
N PHE A 376 -15.49 -13.06 -22.90
CA PHE A 376 -15.55 -13.40 -21.47
C PHE A 376 -14.77 -12.40 -20.59
N VAL A 377 -13.66 -11.82 -21.06
CA VAL A 377 -12.90 -10.81 -20.31
C VAL A 377 -13.72 -9.55 -20.10
N THR A 378 -14.45 -9.11 -21.14
CA THR A 378 -15.40 -8.00 -21.04
C THR A 378 -16.49 -8.30 -20.02
N LYS A 379 -17.02 -9.53 -19.99
CA LYS A 379 -18.02 -9.95 -18.99
C LYS A 379 -17.47 -9.93 -17.55
N LEU A 380 -16.23 -10.40 -17.36
CA LEU A 380 -15.55 -10.36 -16.05
C LEU A 380 -15.33 -8.93 -15.57
N ASN A 381 -14.95 -8.02 -16.47
CA ASN A 381 -14.82 -6.59 -16.16
C ASN A 381 -16.17 -5.97 -15.76
N ASN A 382 -17.27 -6.34 -16.41
CA ASN A 382 -18.60 -5.83 -16.04
C ASN A 382 -19.06 -6.35 -14.67
N ILE A 383 -18.84 -7.64 -14.36
CA ILE A 383 -19.12 -8.19 -13.02
C ILE A 383 -18.35 -7.44 -11.94
N LEU A 384 -17.11 -7.06 -12.24
CA LEU A 384 -16.25 -6.29 -11.35
C LEU A 384 -16.81 -4.87 -11.12
N LYS A 385 -17.24 -4.19 -12.17
CA LYS A 385 -17.91 -2.87 -12.09
C LYS A 385 -19.20 -2.93 -11.27
N ASP A 386 -20.06 -3.93 -11.52
CA ASP A 386 -21.32 -4.12 -10.80
C ASP A 386 -21.10 -4.37 -9.29
N LYS A 387 -20.05 -5.11 -8.93
CA LYS A 387 -19.66 -5.35 -7.53
C LYS A 387 -19.24 -4.05 -6.85
N CYS A 388 -18.49 -3.19 -7.53
CA CYS A 388 -18.11 -1.87 -7.00
C CYS A 388 -19.36 -1.01 -6.78
N GLN A 389 -20.20 -0.85 -7.80
CA GLN A 389 -21.42 -0.03 -7.74
C GLN A 389 -22.40 -0.47 -6.64
N LYS A 390 -22.60 -1.78 -6.44
CA LYS A 390 -23.45 -2.31 -5.36
C LYS A 390 -22.93 -1.98 -3.96
N LYS A 391 -21.62 -1.81 -3.77
CA LYS A 391 -21.03 -1.40 -2.48
C LYS A 391 -21.26 0.09 -2.23
N GLU A 392 -21.17 0.93 -3.27
CA GLU A 392 -21.44 2.37 -3.18
C GLU A 392 -22.88 2.62 -2.69
N LEU A 393 -23.87 1.98 -3.32
CA LEU A 393 -25.29 2.09 -2.98
C LEU A 393 -25.62 1.65 -1.54
N LYS A 394 -24.86 0.72 -0.95
CA LYS A 394 -25.04 0.29 0.46
C LYS A 394 -24.62 1.34 1.48
N THR A 395 -23.80 2.31 1.07
CA THR A 395 -23.27 3.38 1.96
C THR A 395 -24.04 4.70 1.86
N ASP A 396 -25.10 4.74 1.06
CA ASP A 396 -25.90 5.94 0.85
C ASP A 396 -26.66 6.39 2.10
N GLY A 397 -26.71 7.71 2.28
CA GLY A 397 -27.54 8.36 3.28
C GLY A 397 -29.03 8.18 2.97
N LYS A 398 -29.83 8.03 4.03
CA LYS A 398 -31.30 8.00 3.93
C LYS A 398 -31.87 9.21 4.67
N LYS A 399 -32.85 9.88 4.07
CA LYS A 399 -33.64 10.90 4.76
C LYS A 399 -34.37 10.26 5.94
N LYS A 400 -33.94 10.60 7.14
CA LYS A 400 -34.57 10.21 8.40
C LYS A 400 -34.59 11.43 9.31
N LYS A 401 -35.57 11.54 10.20
CA LYS A 401 -35.62 12.63 11.18
C LYS A 401 -34.47 12.50 12.18
N HIS A 402 -34.22 11.28 12.67
CA HIS A 402 -33.12 10.96 13.58
C HIS A 402 -32.12 10.02 12.91
N ILE A 403 -30.83 10.25 13.16
CA ILE A 403 -29.70 9.48 12.62
C ILE A 403 -28.76 9.05 13.76
N SER A 404 -28.05 7.95 13.57
CA SER A 404 -27.08 7.42 14.54
C SER A 404 -25.67 7.94 14.25
N VAL A 405 -25.44 9.23 14.51
CA VAL A 405 -24.12 9.87 14.41
C VAL A 405 -23.92 10.73 15.67
N ASP A 406 -23.19 10.24 16.66
CA ASP A 406 -23.11 10.87 18.01
C ASP A 406 -22.43 12.24 18.06
N THR A 407 -21.81 12.66 16.96
CA THR A 407 -21.01 13.90 16.91
C THR A 407 -21.77 15.08 16.30
N VAL A 408 -22.93 14.83 15.67
CA VAL A 408 -23.71 15.88 15.01
C VAL A 408 -24.72 16.50 15.99
N GLU A 409 -24.84 17.81 15.95
CA GLU A 409 -25.95 18.53 16.59
C GLU A 409 -26.96 18.85 15.48
N ASP A 410 -27.98 18.01 15.36
CA ASP A 410 -28.99 18.14 14.30
C ASP A 410 -29.95 19.32 14.53
N ALA A 411 -30.37 19.97 13.45
CA ALA A 411 -31.50 20.90 13.51
C ALA A 411 -32.82 20.14 13.77
N ASN A 412 -33.76 20.73 14.53
CA ASN A 412 -35.02 20.08 14.88
C ASN A 412 -35.86 19.69 13.64
N PHE A 413 -35.75 20.47 12.56
CA PHE A 413 -36.43 20.19 11.28
C PHE A 413 -35.55 19.51 10.23
N ALA A 414 -34.35 19.05 10.57
CA ALA A 414 -33.50 18.30 9.66
C ALA A 414 -34.17 16.97 9.25
N GLY A 415 -34.31 16.76 7.94
CA GLY A 415 -35.04 15.61 7.39
C GLY A 415 -36.57 15.71 7.44
N HIS A 416 -37.15 16.83 7.87
CA HIS A 416 -38.59 17.07 7.84
C HIS A 416 -39.16 17.06 6.40
N ARG A 417 -40.48 16.84 6.23
CA ARG A 417 -41.11 16.69 4.90
C ARG A 417 -41.02 17.98 4.06
N THR A 418 -41.28 19.14 4.67
CA THR A 418 -41.34 20.45 4.01
C THR A 418 -40.26 21.41 4.50
N LYS A 419 -40.16 21.59 5.83
CA LYS A 419 -39.25 22.52 6.50
C LYS A 419 -37.74 22.28 6.29
N TYR A 420 -37.31 21.08 5.86
CA TYR A 420 -35.89 20.76 5.65
C TYR A 420 -35.16 21.70 4.68
N ARG A 421 -35.90 22.34 3.76
CA ARG A 421 -35.34 23.27 2.75
C ARG A 421 -34.79 24.55 3.36
N PHE A 422 -35.29 24.93 4.54
CA PHE A 422 -34.81 26.09 5.28
C PHE A 422 -33.64 25.71 6.21
N CYS A 423 -33.37 24.41 6.41
CA CYS A 423 -32.33 23.97 7.31
C CYS A 423 -30.93 24.16 6.71
N LYS A 424 -29.99 24.63 7.52
CA LYS A 424 -28.57 24.79 7.20
C LYS A 424 -27.72 23.89 8.11
N LEU A 425 -26.75 23.18 7.53
CA LEU A 425 -25.75 22.44 8.30
C LEU A 425 -24.42 23.20 8.29
N TYR A 426 -23.92 23.58 9.47
CA TYR A 426 -22.59 24.15 9.65
C TYR A 426 -21.56 23.05 9.84
N VAL A 427 -20.64 22.90 8.89
CA VAL A 427 -19.53 21.93 8.96
C VAL A 427 -18.29 22.65 9.49
N VAL A 428 -17.77 22.21 10.63
CA VAL A 428 -16.66 22.88 11.34
C VAL A 428 -15.44 21.97 11.53
N GLU A 429 -14.26 22.58 11.68
CA GLU A 429 -13.02 21.85 11.93
C GLU A 429 -12.87 21.45 13.40
N GLY A 430 -13.07 20.17 13.69
CA GLY A 430 -12.85 19.61 15.02
C GLY A 430 -13.91 19.99 16.07
N LYS A 431 -13.71 19.48 17.30
CA LYS A 431 -14.64 19.71 18.42
C LYS A 431 -14.54 21.11 19.01
N SER A 432 -13.39 21.79 18.86
CA SER A 432 -13.18 23.16 19.35
C SER A 432 -14.09 24.15 18.63
N ALA A 433 -14.13 24.09 17.30
CA ALA A 433 -15.00 24.94 16.48
C ALA A 433 -16.49 24.59 16.63
N MET A 434 -16.82 23.42 17.17
CA MET A 434 -18.22 23.04 17.48
C MET A 434 -18.85 23.97 18.52
N ALA A 435 -18.10 24.39 19.54
CA ALA A 435 -18.59 25.32 20.55
C ALA A 435 -18.93 26.69 19.93
N TYR A 436 -18.08 27.17 19.00
CA TYR A 436 -18.36 28.36 18.21
C TYR A 436 -19.66 28.20 17.42
N ALA A 437 -19.83 27.08 16.69
CA ALA A 437 -21.04 26.84 15.90
C ALA A 437 -22.31 26.80 16.76
N ILE A 438 -22.28 26.14 17.92
CA ILE A 438 -23.45 26.08 18.82
C ILE A 438 -23.81 27.47 19.35
N LYS A 439 -22.83 28.27 19.77
CA LYS A 439 -23.06 29.66 20.21
C LYS A 439 -23.60 30.53 19.08
N ALA A 440 -23.00 30.43 17.89
CA ALA A 440 -23.47 31.12 16.71
C ALA A 440 -24.92 30.75 16.40
N ILE A 441 -25.26 29.45 16.39
CA ILE A 441 -26.64 28.97 16.16
C ILE A 441 -27.63 29.58 17.15
N SER A 442 -27.27 29.79 18.42
CA SER A 442 -28.16 30.45 19.40
C SER A 442 -28.49 31.91 19.05
N SER A 443 -27.61 32.59 18.32
CA SER A 443 -27.80 33.98 17.85
C SER A 443 -28.39 34.08 16.44
N MET A 444 -28.54 32.97 15.72
CA MET A 444 -29.11 32.95 14.36
C MET A 444 -30.64 32.93 14.37
N GLU A 445 -31.23 33.49 13.31
CA GLU A 445 -32.65 33.32 13.01
C GLU A 445 -33.00 31.83 12.92
N GLY A 446 -34.11 31.44 13.56
CA GLY A 446 -34.56 30.07 13.53
C GLY A 446 -33.75 29.09 14.41
N ARG A 447 -32.69 29.56 15.09
CA ARG A 447 -31.91 28.84 16.11
C ARG A 447 -31.69 27.36 15.75
N ARG A 448 -31.94 26.44 16.70
CA ARG A 448 -31.84 24.99 16.51
C ARG A 448 -32.94 24.40 15.61
N ASP A 449 -34.00 25.13 15.28
CA ASP A 449 -35.05 24.60 14.40
C ASP A 449 -34.53 24.41 12.98
N PHE A 450 -33.74 25.38 12.51
CA PHE A 450 -33.21 25.39 11.15
C PHE A 450 -31.70 25.19 11.06
N ASN A 451 -30.92 25.44 12.12
CA ASN A 451 -29.47 25.36 12.04
C ASN A 451 -28.92 24.18 12.86
N GLY A 452 -28.13 23.33 12.20
CA GLY A 452 -27.40 22.22 12.83
C GLY A 452 -25.90 22.37 12.63
N ALA A 453 -25.09 21.62 13.38
CA ALA A 453 -23.63 21.65 13.28
C ALA A 453 -23.02 20.24 13.23
N PHE A 454 -21.95 20.08 12.46
CA PHE A 454 -21.21 18.82 12.31
C PHE A 454 -19.70 19.06 12.39
N PRO A 455 -18.99 18.48 13.39
CA PRO A 455 -17.55 18.60 13.50
C PRO A 455 -16.85 17.52 12.67
N MET A 456 -16.09 17.92 11.66
CA MET A 456 -15.23 17.01 10.91
C MET A 456 -13.91 16.78 11.64
N LYS A 457 -13.49 15.52 11.74
CA LYS A 457 -12.20 15.17 12.36
C LYS A 457 -11.06 15.17 11.35
N GLY A 458 -10.18 16.16 11.48
CA GLY A 458 -8.98 16.28 10.67
C GLY A 458 -9.28 16.63 9.21
N LYS A 459 -8.24 16.53 8.36
CA LYS A 459 -8.32 16.92 6.96
C LYS A 459 -9.15 15.90 6.15
N PRO A 460 -10.14 16.34 5.35
CA PRO A 460 -10.89 15.43 4.49
C PRO A 460 -9.98 14.65 3.54
N LEU A 461 -10.40 13.44 3.16
CA LEU A 461 -9.65 12.63 2.19
C LEU A 461 -9.68 13.31 0.81
N ASN A 462 -8.52 13.48 0.18
CA ASN A 462 -8.45 13.86 -1.23
C ASN A 462 -9.01 12.72 -2.10
N VAL A 463 -10.23 12.91 -2.60
CA VAL A 463 -10.98 11.91 -3.36
C VAL A 463 -10.43 11.66 -4.75
N MET A 464 -9.78 12.64 -5.39
CA MET A 464 -9.13 12.44 -6.70
C MET A 464 -7.90 11.53 -6.58
N ARG A 465 -7.14 11.66 -5.49
CA ARG A 465 -5.97 10.79 -5.23
C ARG A 465 -6.37 9.39 -4.75
N HIS A 466 -7.48 9.28 -4.02
CA HIS A 466 -7.90 8.04 -3.38
C HIS A 466 -9.40 7.75 -3.60
N PRO A 467 -9.85 7.59 -4.86
CA PRO A 467 -11.28 7.47 -5.20
C PRO A 467 -11.95 6.27 -4.51
N ASN A 468 -11.19 5.20 -4.28
CA ASN A 468 -11.73 3.95 -3.73
C ASN A 468 -11.73 3.90 -2.19
N LYS A 469 -11.00 4.81 -1.52
CA LYS A 469 -10.97 4.89 -0.04
C LYS A 469 -12.08 5.74 0.55
N VAL A 470 -12.86 6.41 -0.30
CA VAL A 470 -14.00 7.25 0.11
C VAL A 470 -15.00 6.44 0.94
N PHE A 471 -15.24 5.18 0.56
CA PHE A 471 -16.19 4.28 1.22
C PHE A 471 -15.70 3.66 2.54
N GLU A 472 -14.41 3.83 2.85
CA GLU A 472 -13.82 3.36 4.10
C GLU A 472 -13.59 4.53 5.09
N ASN A 473 -13.66 5.76 4.59
CA ASN A 473 -13.46 6.94 5.40
C ASN A 473 -14.71 7.23 6.23
N GLN A 474 -14.59 7.01 7.54
CA GLN A 474 -15.70 7.17 8.47
C GLN A 474 -16.28 8.60 8.50
N GLU A 475 -15.46 9.62 8.30
CA GLU A 475 -15.90 11.03 8.29
C GLU A 475 -16.77 11.33 7.06
N ILE A 476 -16.37 10.87 5.87
CA ILE A 476 -17.18 11.03 4.65
C ILE A 476 -18.48 10.20 4.77
N LEU A 477 -18.41 8.98 5.30
CA LEU A 477 -19.61 8.17 5.55
C LEU A 477 -20.57 8.84 6.54
N ASN A 478 -20.05 9.48 7.59
CA ASN A 478 -20.85 10.24 8.53
C ASN A 478 -21.49 11.46 7.85
N LEU A 479 -20.73 12.22 7.04
CA LEU A 479 -21.26 13.34 6.27
C LEU A 479 -22.37 12.91 5.31
N LYS A 480 -22.21 11.77 4.61
CA LYS A 480 -23.26 11.17 3.77
C LYS A 480 -24.55 10.90 4.56
N LYS A 481 -24.42 10.33 5.76
CA LYS A 481 -25.56 10.04 6.65
C LYS A 481 -26.24 11.33 7.15
N VAL A 482 -25.46 12.32 7.58
CA VAL A 482 -25.95 13.59 8.13
C VAL A 482 -26.77 14.35 7.09
N LEU A 483 -26.25 14.46 5.87
CA LEU A 483 -26.88 15.21 4.78
C LEU A 483 -27.94 14.39 4.01
N GLY A 484 -27.90 13.05 4.10
CA GLY A 484 -28.74 12.18 3.27
C GLY A 484 -28.24 12.05 1.83
N LEU A 485 -26.93 12.14 1.62
CA LEU A 485 -26.31 12.09 0.29
C LEU A 485 -26.35 10.68 -0.30
N ARG A 486 -26.59 10.62 -1.61
CA ARG A 486 -26.64 9.44 -2.46
C ARG A 486 -25.74 9.67 -3.66
N GLU A 487 -24.95 8.67 -4.01
CA GLU A 487 -24.02 8.77 -5.12
C GLU A 487 -24.72 8.49 -6.46
N ASN A 488 -24.14 8.99 -7.55
CA ASN A 488 -24.63 8.79 -8.92
C ASN A 488 -26.08 9.26 -9.13
N VAL A 489 -26.49 10.30 -8.40
CA VAL A 489 -27.82 10.91 -8.47
C VAL A 489 -27.67 12.37 -8.89
N ASP A 490 -28.45 12.78 -9.89
CA ASP A 490 -28.59 14.19 -10.22
C ASP A 490 -29.55 14.88 -9.24
N TYR A 491 -29.00 15.80 -8.45
CA TYR A 491 -29.74 16.59 -7.47
C TYR A 491 -30.44 17.82 -8.03
N LYS A 492 -30.25 18.17 -9.31
CA LYS A 492 -31.09 19.19 -9.98
C LYS A 492 -32.55 18.77 -10.04
N LEU A 493 -32.80 17.47 -10.09
CA LEU A 493 -34.13 16.90 -10.02
C LEU A 493 -34.72 17.05 -8.61
N LYS A 494 -35.86 17.74 -8.50
CA LYS A 494 -36.56 18.03 -7.24
C LYS A 494 -36.86 16.76 -6.41
N ILE A 495 -37.15 15.64 -7.07
CA ILE A 495 -37.37 14.34 -6.41
C ILE A 495 -36.12 13.84 -5.67
N ASN A 496 -34.93 14.12 -6.19
CA ASN A 496 -33.66 13.71 -5.59
C ASN A 496 -33.20 14.71 -4.54
N PHE A 497 -33.32 16.02 -4.82
CA PHE A 497 -33.07 17.06 -3.83
C PHE A 497 -33.94 16.88 -2.58
N SER A 498 -35.20 16.48 -2.75
CA SER A 498 -36.11 16.27 -1.61
C SER A 498 -35.74 15.13 -0.67
N LYS A 499 -34.79 14.27 -1.07
CA LYS A 499 -34.23 13.18 -0.26
C LYS A 499 -33.08 13.64 0.64
N LEU A 500 -32.64 14.90 0.56
CA LEU A 500 -31.66 15.47 1.49
C LEU A 500 -32.31 15.83 2.83
N ARG A 501 -31.48 15.92 3.86
CA ARG A 501 -31.88 16.33 5.22
C ARG A 501 -31.80 17.83 5.47
N TYR A 502 -30.92 18.52 4.76
CA TYR A 502 -30.70 19.96 4.87
C TYR A 502 -30.93 20.62 3.51
N GLY A 503 -31.24 21.91 3.50
CA GLY A 503 -31.42 22.71 2.29
C GLY A 503 -30.12 23.34 1.78
N SER A 504 -29.14 23.53 2.67
CA SER A 504 -27.78 23.94 2.31
C SER A 504 -26.75 23.51 3.36
N MET A 505 -25.49 23.50 2.97
CA MET A 505 -24.34 23.23 3.82
C MET A 505 -23.42 24.46 3.83
N VAL A 506 -23.03 24.93 5.02
CA VAL A 506 -22.10 26.05 5.21
C VAL A 506 -20.86 25.51 5.87
N ILE A 507 -19.70 25.66 5.24
CA ILE A 507 -18.41 25.29 5.82
C ILE A 507 -17.90 26.49 6.63
N ALA A 508 -17.73 26.30 7.93
CA ALA A 508 -17.12 27.27 8.81
C ALA A 508 -15.77 26.68 9.29
N ALA A 509 -14.75 26.91 8.46
CA ALA A 509 -13.37 26.54 8.78
C ALA A 509 -12.67 27.71 9.49
N ASP A 510 -11.57 27.42 10.18
CA ASP A 510 -10.70 28.46 10.73
C ASP A 510 -10.16 29.35 9.58
N SER A 511 -9.96 30.63 9.85
CA SER A 511 -9.48 31.61 8.87
C SER A 511 -7.99 31.47 8.54
N ASP A 512 -7.34 30.44 9.09
CA ASP A 512 -5.96 30.10 8.81
C ASP A 512 -5.79 29.42 7.45
N VAL A 513 -4.53 29.19 7.08
CA VAL A 513 -4.17 28.53 5.83
C VAL A 513 -4.60 27.06 5.78
N ASP A 514 -4.67 26.35 6.92
CA ASP A 514 -5.09 24.95 6.96
C ASP A 514 -6.61 24.81 6.72
N GLY A 515 -7.41 25.78 7.18
CA GLY A 515 -8.84 25.91 6.89
C GLY A 515 -9.13 26.07 5.40
N LYS A 516 -8.33 26.85 4.67
CA LYS A 516 -8.42 26.98 3.19
C LYS A 516 -8.22 25.63 2.48
N HIS A 517 -7.35 24.78 2.99
CA HIS A 517 -7.16 23.43 2.43
C HIS A 517 -8.36 22.52 2.70
N ILE A 518 -8.97 22.60 3.89
CA ILE A 518 -10.19 21.85 4.21
C ILE A 518 -11.33 22.28 3.30
N LEU A 519 -11.50 23.59 3.09
CA LEU A 519 -12.46 24.15 2.14
C LEU A 519 -12.25 23.55 0.74
N GLY A 520 -11.02 23.61 0.21
CA GLY A 520 -10.70 23.04 -1.09
C GLY A 520 -10.95 21.53 -1.19
N LEU A 521 -10.65 20.76 -0.14
CA LEU A 521 -10.90 19.31 -0.11
C LEU A 521 -12.40 18.97 -0.10
N ILE A 522 -13.23 19.75 0.59
CA ILE A 522 -14.69 19.56 0.59
C ILE A 522 -15.26 19.97 -0.77
N ILE A 523 -14.83 21.09 -1.35
CA ILE A 523 -15.23 21.51 -2.71
C ILE A 523 -14.86 20.40 -3.71
N ASN A 524 -13.66 19.84 -3.62
CA ASN A 524 -13.22 18.71 -4.44
C ASN A 524 -14.09 17.46 -4.24
N LEU A 525 -14.45 17.11 -2.99
CA LEU A 525 -15.37 16.01 -2.70
C LEU A 525 -16.71 16.20 -3.41
N PHE A 526 -17.31 17.39 -3.30
CA PHE A 526 -18.58 17.68 -3.95
C PHE A 526 -18.45 17.76 -5.47
N ASN A 527 -17.35 18.28 -6.03
CA ASN A 527 -17.11 18.24 -7.47
C ASN A 527 -17.07 16.80 -8.00
N CYS A 528 -16.30 15.92 -7.35
CA CYS A 528 -16.09 14.55 -7.82
C CYS A 528 -17.31 13.64 -7.62
N LYS A 529 -18.08 13.82 -6.54
CA LYS A 529 -19.13 12.87 -6.13
C LYS A 529 -20.55 13.43 -6.17
N TYR A 530 -20.72 14.74 -6.06
CA TYR A 530 -22.03 15.39 -5.90
C TYR A 530 -22.14 16.69 -6.70
N ARG A 531 -21.58 16.72 -7.93
CA ARG A 531 -21.41 17.94 -8.73
C ARG A 531 -22.67 18.78 -8.86
N SER A 532 -23.82 18.14 -9.08
CA SER A 532 -25.12 18.80 -9.19
C SER A 532 -25.48 19.65 -7.97
N LEU A 533 -25.00 19.33 -6.76
CA LEU A 533 -25.21 20.14 -5.57
C LEU A 533 -24.33 21.39 -5.55
N LEU A 534 -23.10 21.28 -6.05
CA LEU A 534 -22.19 22.41 -6.18
C LEU A 534 -22.77 23.44 -7.18
N GLU A 535 -23.29 22.96 -8.31
CA GLU A 535 -23.95 23.80 -9.33
C GLU A 535 -25.21 24.52 -8.81
N LEU A 536 -25.94 23.92 -7.86
CA LEU A 536 -27.10 24.53 -7.23
C LEU A 536 -26.75 25.56 -6.13
N GLY A 537 -25.46 25.78 -5.83
CA GLY A 537 -25.04 26.62 -4.71
C GLY A 537 -25.44 26.04 -3.34
N TYR A 538 -25.57 24.71 -3.24
CA TYR A 538 -25.90 24.01 -2.00
C TYR A 538 -24.77 24.12 -0.97
N VAL A 539 -23.52 24.03 -1.44
CA VAL A 539 -22.30 24.17 -0.64
C VAL A 539 -21.92 25.64 -0.59
N LYS A 540 -21.69 26.16 0.61
CA LYS A 540 -21.29 27.53 0.90
C LYS A 540 -20.17 27.50 1.93
N TYR A 541 -19.44 28.59 2.10
CA TYR A 541 -18.53 28.74 3.24
C TYR A 541 -18.61 30.13 3.84
N MET A 542 -18.29 30.22 5.12
CA MET A 542 -18.27 31.46 5.89
C MET A 542 -16.83 31.97 5.98
N ARG A 543 -16.61 33.25 5.66
CA ARG A 543 -15.34 33.92 5.97
C ARG A 543 -15.41 34.54 7.36
N THR A 544 -14.35 34.36 8.14
CA THR A 544 -14.21 35.03 9.43
C THR A 544 -13.06 36.04 9.41
N PRO A 545 -13.14 37.16 10.16
CA PRO A 545 -12.07 38.13 10.19
C PRO A 545 -10.78 37.51 10.76
N ILE A 546 -9.63 37.85 10.18
CA ILE A 546 -8.31 37.43 10.70
C ILE A 546 -7.72 38.46 11.66
N VAL A 547 -8.07 39.74 11.50
CA VAL A 547 -7.61 40.84 12.34
C VAL A 547 -8.77 41.76 12.63
N ARG A 548 -8.96 42.09 13.90
CA ARG A 548 -9.86 43.14 14.35
C ARG A 548 -9.03 44.25 14.98
N VAL A 549 -9.29 45.48 14.57
CA VAL A 549 -8.68 46.65 15.21
C VAL A 549 -9.75 47.46 15.90
N SER A 550 -9.46 47.90 17.11
CA SER A 550 -10.40 48.69 17.91
C SER A 550 -9.76 49.97 18.46
N ARG A 551 -10.55 51.04 18.48
CA ARG A 551 -10.23 52.32 19.10
C ARG A 551 -11.51 52.93 19.68
N GLY A 552 -11.67 52.85 21.00
CA GLY A 552 -12.92 53.23 21.66
C GLY A 552 -14.08 52.37 21.17
N LYS A 553 -15.14 52.99 20.63
CA LYS A 553 -16.30 52.30 20.04
C LYS A 553 -16.11 51.88 18.58
N ILE A 554 -15.08 52.38 17.89
CA ILE A 554 -14.83 52.08 16.48
C ILE A 554 -14.10 50.75 16.40
N THR A 555 -14.69 49.79 15.69
CA THR A 555 -14.08 48.49 15.39
C THR A 555 -14.05 48.28 13.88
N LYS A 556 -12.90 47.86 13.34
CA LYS A 556 -12.77 47.45 11.93
C LYS A 556 -12.36 45.99 11.86
N LYS A 557 -12.90 45.29 10.86
CA LYS A 557 -12.65 43.87 10.58
C LYS A 557 -11.84 43.76 9.28
N PHE A 558 -10.83 42.90 9.28
CA PHE A 558 -10.05 42.58 8.09
C PHE A 558 -10.10 41.08 7.85
N TYR A 559 -10.36 40.67 6.61
CA TYR A 559 -10.49 39.27 6.22
C TYR A 559 -9.21 38.73 5.56
N THR A 560 -8.31 39.62 5.12
CA THR A 560 -6.98 39.26 4.62
C THR A 560 -5.88 40.12 5.24
N MET A 561 -4.66 39.58 5.24
CA MET A 561 -3.49 40.30 5.77
C MET A 561 -3.15 41.49 4.89
N ASP A 562 -3.46 41.44 3.60
CA ASP A 562 -3.20 42.53 2.66
C ASP A 562 -4.12 43.72 2.93
N GLN A 563 -5.42 43.48 3.19
CA GLN A 563 -6.34 44.53 3.63
C GLN A 563 -5.86 45.21 4.91
N TYR A 564 -5.39 44.41 5.88
CA TYR A 564 -4.87 44.92 7.14
C TYR A 564 -3.57 45.73 6.95
N LYS A 565 -2.61 45.22 6.17
CA LYS A 565 -1.34 45.92 5.86
C LYS A 565 -1.58 47.23 5.12
N ALA A 566 -2.43 47.23 4.09
CA ALA A 566 -2.81 48.43 3.36
C ALA A 566 -3.43 49.48 4.29
N TRP A 567 -4.31 49.05 5.20
CA TRP A 567 -4.88 49.93 6.21
C TRP A 567 -3.84 50.47 7.21
N CYS A 568 -2.89 49.64 7.64
CA CYS A 568 -1.79 50.10 8.50
C CYS A 568 -0.94 51.17 7.83
N LEU A 569 -0.64 51.03 6.54
CA LEU A 569 0.11 52.02 5.75
C LEU A 569 -0.67 53.33 5.59
N SER A 570 -1.99 53.26 5.43
CA SER A 570 -2.84 54.44 5.27
C SER A 570 -3.22 55.12 6.60
N THR A 571 -2.84 54.56 7.75
CA THR A 571 -3.26 55.04 9.08
C THR A 571 -2.13 55.79 9.78
N ASN A 572 -2.47 56.90 10.47
CA ASN A 572 -1.48 57.71 11.19
C ASN A 572 -0.77 56.89 12.30
N PRO A 573 0.57 56.74 12.26
CA PRO A 573 1.33 55.95 13.24
C PRO A 573 1.20 56.44 14.68
N LYS A 574 0.84 57.72 14.89
CA LYS A 574 0.66 58.30 16.23
C LYS A 574 -0.63 57.83 16.94
N GLN A 575 -1.56 57.21 16.20
CA GLN A 575 -2.82 56.73 16.76
C GLN A 575 -2.65 55.32 17.33
N LYS A 576 -2.84 55.14 18.64
CA LYS A 576 -2.81 53.83 19.29
C LYS A 576 -4.10 53.05 18.99
N TRP A 577 -3.99 51.98 18.21
CA TRP A 577 -5.05 51.00 17.97
C TRP A 577 -4.77 49.73 18.77
N LYS A 578 -5.80 49.06 19.24
CA LYS A 578 -5.68 47.70 19.78
C LYS A 578 -5.88 46.72 18.63
N HIS A 579 -4.91 45.81 18.45
CA HIS A 579 -4.90 44.83 17.36
C HIS A 579 -5.15 43.44 17.94
N ASP A 580 -6.29 42.86 17.60
CA ASP A 580 -6.68 41.51 18.00
C ASP A 580 -6.55 40.57 16.79
N TYR A 581 -5.57 39.66 16.83
CA TYR A 581 -5.33 38.64 15.80
C TYR A 581 -6.14 37.39 16.12
N LEU A 582 -7.06 37.01 15.22
CA LEU A 582 -7.98 35.88 15.38
C LEU A 582 -7.43 34.67 14.61
N LYS A 583 -7.04 33.62 15.36
CA LYS A 583 -6.32 32.46 14.79
C LYS A 583 -7.23 31.28 14.47
N GLY A 584 -8.34 31.15 15.19
CA GLY A 584 -9.31 30.10 14.96
C GLY A 584 -10.64 30.44 15.61
N LEU A 585 -11.71 29.79 15.16
CA LEU A 585 -13.08 30.02 15.59
C LEU A 585 -13.25 29.85 17.11
N GLY A 586 -12.49 28.92 17.70
CA GLY A 586 -12.53 28.67 19.15
C GLY A 586 -11.95 29.79 20.03
N THR A 587 -11.26 30.79 19.45
CA THR A 587 -10.64 31.90 20.20
C THR A 587 -11.45 33.19 20.20
N SER A 588 -12.56 33.23 19.45
CA SER A 588 -13.43 34.40 19.37
C SER A 588 -14.24 34.59 20.65
N THR A 589 -14.35 35.83 21.12
CA THR A 589 -15.21 36.20 22.25
C THR A 589 -16.69 36.09 21.88
N ASP A 590 -17.58 35.92 22.85
CA ASP A 590 -19.03 35.82 22.60
C ASP A 590 -19.59 37.06 21.86
N ALA A 591 -19.03 38.24 22.13
CA ALA A 591 -19.36 39.46 21.40
C ALA A 591 -18.95 39.38 19.92
N TYR A 592 -17.78 38.84 19.61
CA TYR A 592 -17.33 38.63 18.23
C TYR A 592 -18.14 37.57 17.51
N ILE A 593 -18.47 36.46 18.19
CA ILE A 593 -19.32 35.40 17.64
C ILE A 593 -20.68 35.95 17.26
N LYS A 594 -21.31 36.74 18.14
CA LYS A 594 -22.61 37.37 17.88
C LYS A 594 -22.53 38.30 16.67
N ASP A 595 -21.53 39.18 16.64
CA ASP A 595 -21.31 40.13 15.55
C ASP A 595 -20.99 39.45 14.19
N ASP A 596 -20.20 38.36 14.19
CA ASP A 596 -19.94 37.55 13.00
C ASP A 596 -21.17 36.75 12.54
N THR A 597 -22.08 36.44 13.47
CA THR A 597 -23.32 35.72 13.19
C THR A 597 -24.42 36.63 12.65
N GLU A 598 -24.50 37.86 13.14
CA GLU A 598 -25.46 38.86 12.67
C GLU A 598 -25.04 39.41 11.29
N ASN A 599 -23.73 39.55 11.05
CA ASN A 599 -23.18 40.08 9.80
C ASN A 599 -22.32 39.02 9.07
N GLN A 600 -22.93 37.88 8.72
CA GLN A 600 -22.22 36.77 8.09
C GLN A 600 -21.76 37.10 6.68
N VAL A 601 -20.46 36.92 6.44
CA VAL A 601 -19.88 36.92 5.09
C VAL A 601 -19.92 35.49 4.53
N ILE A 602 -20.99 35.16 3.80
CA ILE A 602 -21.18 33.87 3.15
C ILE A 602 -20.74 33.95 1.69
N VAL A 603 -19.90 33.00 1.30
CA VAL A 603 -19.44 32.81 -0.07
C VAL A 603 -20.07 31.56 -0.68
N ILE A 604 -20.54 31.69 -1.91
CA ILE A 604 -21.08 30.59 -2.71
C ILE A 604 -20.06 30.27 -3.81
N PRO A 605 -19.27 29.18 -3.67
CA PRO A 605 -18.40 28.73 -4.74
C PRO A 605 -19.25 28.27 -5.93
N PHE A 606 -18.91 28.71 -7.13
CA PHE A 606 -19.59 28.29 -8.35
C PHE A 606 -18.61 27.82 -9.43
N LEU A 607 -19.10 26.90 -10.26
CA LEU A 607 -18.33 26.29 -11.33
C LEU A 607 -18.25 27.24 -12.53
N ASP A 608 -17.04 27.72 -12.80
CA ASP A 608 -16.65 28.47 -13.98
C ASP A 608 -16.01 27.57 -15.04
N LYS A 609 -15.69 28.14 -16.21
CA LYS A 609 -15.14 27.39 -17.36
C LYS A 609 -13.84 26.66 -17.00
N ASP A 610 -13.01 27.25 -16.15
CA ASP A 610 -11.67 26.75 -15.82
C ASP A 610 -11.64 25.99 -14.48
N SER A 611 -12.81 25.80 -13.85
CA SER A 611 -12.93 25.11 -12.55
C SER A 611 -12.35 23.70 -12.54
N GLU A 612 -12.60 22.91 -13.59
CA GLU A 612 -12.17 21.51 -13.63
C GLU A 612 -10.64 21.42 -13.67
N ASP A 613 -10.01 22.16 -14.59
CA ASP A 613 -8.56 22.20 -14.75
C ASP A 613 -7.86 22.68 -13.48
N ASN A 614 -8.42 23.68 -12.81
CA ASN A 614 -7.85 24.20 -11.56
C ASN A 614 -8.03 23.23 -10.39
N LEU A 615 -9.17 22.52 -10.30
CA LEU A 615 -9.37 21.47 -9.29
C LEU A 615 -8.43 20.29 -9.52
N GLU A 616 -8.23 19.89 -10.78
CA GLU A 616 -7.24 18.87 -11.14
C GLU A 616 -5.81 19.32 -10.81
N LEU A 617 -5.45 20.55 -11.16
CA LEU A 617 -4.18 21.17 -10.79
C LEU A 617 -3.94 21.05 -9.27
N ALA A 618 -4.92 21.46 -8.47
CA ALA A 618 -4.79 21.44 -7.02
C ALA A 618 -4.72 20.02 -6.41
N PHE A 619 -5.53 19.06 -6.90
CA PHE A 619 -5.78 17.80 -6.19
C PHE A 619 -5.41 16.52 -6.93
N HIS A 620 -5.24 16.53 -8.25
CA HIS A 620 -4.97 15.32 -9.03
C HIS A 620 -3.50 14.86 -8.90
N PRO A 621 -3.19 13.58 -8.61
CA PRO A 621 -1.82 13.14 -8.35
C PRO A 621 -0.85 13.40 -9.51
N ASP A 622 -1.33 13.33 -10.75
CA ASP A 622 -0.48 13.42 -11.95
C ASP A 622 -0.09 14.86 -12.30
N LYS A 623 -0.79 15.86 -11.75
CA LYS A 623 -0.55 17.30 -12.00
C LYS A 623 0.61 17.89 -11.19
N THR A 624 1.62 17.08 -10.89
CA THR A 624 2.70 17.47 -9.98
C THR A 624 3.62 18.52 -10.60
N MET A 625 3.86 18.46 -11.91
CA MET A 625 4.72 19.43 -12.59
C MET A 625 4.03 20.80 -12.71
N GLU A 626 2.75 20.84 -13.10
CA GLU A 626 2.00 22.10 -13.15
C GLU A 626 1.81 22.72 -11.75
N ARG A 627 1.67 21.89 -10.70
CA ARG A 627 1.65 22.39 -9.32
C ARG A 627 2.95 23.07 -8.91
N LYS A 628 4.10 22.61 -9.41
CA LYS A 628 5.39 23.22 -9.07
C LYS A 628 5.44 24.67 -9.53
N SER A 629 5.03 24.94 -10.78
CA SER A 629 4.95 26.29 -11.34
C SER A 629 3.88 27.13 -10.66
N TRP A 630 2.71 26.55 -10.37
CA TRP A 630 1.60 27.23 -9.70
C TRP A 630 1.92 27.69 -8.27
N VAL A 631 2.62 26.86 -7.48
CA VAL A 631 2.99 27.25 -6.12
C VAL A 631 4.07 28.34 -6.12
N THR A 632 4.89 28.41 -7.17
CA THR A 632 5.94 29.43 -7.30
C THR A 632 5.50 30.70 -8.01
N SER A 633 4.33 30.72 -8.66
CA SER A 633 3.80 31.91 -9.33
C SER A 633 3.19 32.90 -8.36
N ASP A 634 2.98 34.14 -8.81
CA ASP A 634 2.27 35.14 -8.03
C ASP A 634 0.82 34.74 -7.75
N ARG A 635 0.30 35.23 -6.63
CA ARG A 635 -1.08 34.99 -6.20
C ARG A 635 -2.00 35.89 -7.02
N MET A 636 -3.15 35.38 -7.43
CA MET A 636 -4.20 36.22 -8.00
C MET A 636 -4.82 37.12 -6.92
N GLU A 637 -5.20 38.35 -7.29
CA GLU A 637 -6.02 39.20 -6.44
C GLU A 637 -7.49 38.77 -6.49
N ILE A 638 -8.18 38.84 -5.35
CA ILE A 638 -9.60 38.51 -5.24
C ILE A 638 -10.41 39.76 -5.55
N GLY A 639 -11.38 39.65 -6.46
CA GLY A 639 -12.22 40.77 -6.85
C GLY A 639 -13.26 41.13 -5.78
N SER A 640 -13.93 40.14 -5.20
CA SER A 640 -14.90 40.31 -4.11
C SER A 640 -14.75 39.22 -3.05
N TYR A 641 -14.83 39.63 -1.77
CA TYR A 641 -14.78 38.72 -0.63
C TYR A 641 -16.16 38.20 -0.22
N GLU A 642 -17.23 38.67 -0.85
CA GLU A 642 -18.62 38.34 -0.52
C GLU A 642 -19.39 37.87 -1.76
N GLY A 643 -20.43 37.06 -1.55
CA GLY A 643 -21.34 36.64 -2.61
C GLY A 643 -20.87 35.40 -3.38
N LYS A 644 -20.90 35.45 -4.70
CA LYS A 644 -20.50 34.32 -5.57
C LYS A 644 -19.01 34.43 -5.92
N GLN A 645 -18.25 33.34 -5.78
CA GLN A 645 -16.83 33.29 -6.14
C GLN A 645 -16.55 32.12 -7.10
N ASN A 646 -15.76 32.39 -8.15
CA ASN A 646 -15.31 31.37 -9.08
C ASN A 646 -14.42 30.35 -8.33
N ILE A 647 -14.58 29.06 -8.61
CA ILE A 647 -13.71 28.04 -8.02
C ILE A 647 -12.26 28.21 -8.52
N SER A 648 -12.04 28.61 -9.78
CA SER A 648 -10.71 28.92 -10.30
C SER A 648 -10.04 30.08 -9.53
N GLU A 649 -10.79 31.14 -9.23
CA GLU A 649 -10.32 32.27 -8.40
C GLU A 649 -10.00 31.82 -6.97
N PHE A 650 -10.88 31.03 -6.32
CA PHE A 650 -10.60 30.47 -4.99
C PHE A 650 -9.29 29.67 -4.98
N ILE A 651 -9.06 28.85 -6.01
CA ILE A 651 -7.84 28.03 -6.09
C ILE A 651 -6.60 28.93 -6.23
N ASN A 652 -6.62 29.87 -7.18
CA ASN A 652 -5.45 30.69 -7.51
C ASN A 652 -5.20 31.89 -6.58
N ALA A 653 -6.19 32.27 -5.77
CA ALA A 653 -6.06 33.37 -4.84
C ALA A 653 -6.00 32.92 -3.36
N GLU A 654 -6.66 31.82 -2.98
CA GLU A 654 -6.75 31.42 -1.57
C GLU A 654 -6.06 30.09 -1.29
N LEU A 655 -6.37 29.04 -2.07
CA LEU A 655 -5.79 27.71 -1.85
C LEU A 655 -4.27 27.68 -2.13
N VAL A 656 -3.79 28.53 -3.04
CA VAL A 656 -2.35 28.66 -3.32
C VAL A 656 -1.58 29.14 -2.09
N GLU A 657 -2.16 29.95 -1.19
CA GLU A 657 -1.49 30.39 0.03
C GLU A 657 -1.21 29.22 0.98
N TYR A 658 -2.19 28.31 1.12
CA TYR A 658 -1.95 27.06 1.83
C TYR A 658 -0.80 26.27 1.20
N SER A 659 -0.77 26.20 -0.13
CA SER A 659 0.24 25.42 -0.83
C SER A 659 1.65 26.03 -0.67
N LYS A 660 1.77 27.35 -0.73
CA LYS A 660 3.00 28.10 -0.43
C LYS A 660 3.41 27.92 1.03
N TYR A 661 2.50 28.05 1.98
CA TYR A 661 2.80 27.83 3.40
C TYR A 661 3.15 26.36 3.70
N ASN A 662 2.50 25.40 3.02
CA ASN A 662 2.82 23.99 3.14
C ASN A 662 4.24 23.68 2.64
N LEU A 663 4.65 24.34 1.55
CA LEU A 663 6.02 24.30 1.05
C LEU A 663 7.01 24.81 2.09
N THR A 664 6.81 26.03 2.62
CA THR A 664 7.73 26.65 3.58
C THR A 664 7.84 25.89 4.90
N ARG A 665 6.75 25.26 5.39
CA ARG A 665 6.79 24.48 6.64
C ARG A 665 7.35 23.06 6.49
N SER A 666 7.35 22.51 5.27
CA SER A 666 7.64 21.08 5.05
C SER A 666 8.99 20.80 4.43
N ILE A 667 9.55 21.76 3.67
CA ILE A 667 10.89 21.68 3.08
C ILE A 667 11.85 22.50 3.97
N PRO A 668 13.06 22.01 4.28
CA PRO A 668 14.02 22.75 5.10
C PRO A 668 14.69 23.89 4.33
N GLY A 669 15.19 24.88 5.06
CA GLY A 669 16.04 25.93 4.53
C GLY A 669 17.39 25.40 4.05
N GLU A 670 17.98 26.05 3.06
CA GLU A 670 19.26 25.64 2.47
C GLU A 670 20.48 25.97 3.33
N MET A 671 20.38 26.99 4.20
CA MET A 671 21.44 27.35 5.14
C MET A 671 21.41 26.46 6.39
N ASP A 672 20.33 26.52 7.17
CA ASP A 672 20.26 25.76 8.44
C ASP A 672 19.85 24.30 8.29
N GLY A 673 19.30 23.88 7.15
CA GLY A 673 18.75 22.53 7.00
C GLY A 673 17.52 22.26 7.87
N LEU A 674 16.89 23.30 8.44
CA LEU A 674 15.78 23.18 9.37
C LEU A 674 14.45 23.58 8.72
N LYS A 675 13.37 22.89 9.11
CA LYS A 675 12.00 23.36 8.89
C LYS A 675 11.67 24.45 9.90
N ILE A 676 10.68 25.29 9.58
CA ILE A 676 10.22 26.39 10.46
C ILE A 676 9.99 25.91 11.90
N SER A 677 9.31 24.77 12.11
CA SER A 677 9.08 24.25 13.47
C SER A 677 10.38 23.89 14.20
N GLN A 678 11.33 23.27 13.52
CA GLN A 678 12.63 22.91 14.09
C GLN A 678 13.48 24.14 14.40
N ARG A 679 13.39 25.18 13.54
CA ARG A 679 14.07 26.47 13.75
C ARG A 679 13.53 27.20 14.98
N LYS A 680 12.20 27.33 15.11
CA LYS A 680 11.57 27.89 16.32
C LYS A 680 11.98 27.12 17.58
N ILE A 681 12.00 25.79 17.50
CA ILE A 681 12.44 24.95 18.62
C ILE A 681 13.88 25.26 19.00
N LEU A 682 14.81 25.25 18.05
CA LEU A 682 16.23 25.43 18.34
C LEU A 682 16.52 26.84 18.84
N TYR A 683 16.08 27.88 18.13
CA TYR A 683 16.32 29.27 18.53
C TYR A 683 15.60 29.62 19.84
N GLY A 684 14.34 29.22 19.99
CA GLY A 684 13.60 29.40 21.25
C GLY A 684 14.27 28.69 22.42
N SER A 685 14.84 27.50 22.19
CA SER A 685 15.63 26.79 23.21
C SER A 685 16.92 27.55 23.53
N MET A 686 17.65 28.06 22.55
CA MET A 686 18.85 28.89 22.81
C MET A 686 18.53 30.08 23.71
N LEU A 687 17.40 30.76 23.49
CA LEU A 687 16.98 31.88 24.35
C LEU A 687 16.59 31.44 25.77
N ILE A 688 15.86 30.32 25.91
CA ILE A 688 15.45 29.80 27.21
C ILE A 688 16.69 29.39 28.03
N TRP A 689 17.61 28.64 27.43
CA TRP A 689 18.79 28.11 28.11
C TRP A 689 19.91 29.13 28.34
N LYS A 690 19.84 30.32 27.73
CA LYS A 690 20.68 31.46 28.17
C LYS A 690 20.43 31.84 29.63
N SER A 691 19.21 31.63 30.13
CA SER A 691 18.79 32.01 31.49
C SER A 691 18.69 30.83 32.48
N ASN A 692 18.53 29.61 31.99
CA ASN A 692 18.30 28.41 32.81
C ASN A 692 19.21 27.26 32.35
N LYS A 693 20.03 26.69 33.24
CA LYS A 693 20.96 25.60 32.91
C LYS A 693 20.40 24.19 33.17
N ASN A 694 19.17 24.07 33.66
CA ASN A 694 18.57 22.79 34.01
C ASN A 694 17.89 22.10 32.82
N LYS A 695 17.62 20.80 32.94
CA LYS A 695 16.79 20.06 32.00
C LYS A 695 15.34 20.56 32.03
N VAL A 696 14.65 20.48 30.90
CA VAL A 696 13.26 20.92 30.75
C VAL A 696 12.44 19.80 30.13
N LYS A 697 11.20 19.58 30.61
CA LYS A 697 10.33 18.57 30.03
C LYS A 697 9.95 18.95 28.60
N VAL A 698 9.77 17.95 27.73
CA VAL A 698 9.44 18.20 26.32
C VAL A 698 8.13 18.98 26.17
N SER A 699 7.12 18.69 27.00
CA SER A 699 5.84 19.44 27.00
C SER A 699 5.98 20.90 27.46
N GLU A 700 6.82 21.15 28.47
CA GLU A 700 7.11 22.49 28.98
C GLU A 700 7.88 23.30 27.94
N LEU A 701 8.92 22.70 27.35
CA LEU A 701 9.71 23.34 26.29
C LEU A 701 8.84 23.67 25.07
N GLY A 702 8.02 22.71 24.61
CA GLY A 702 7.11 22.93 23.50
C GLY A 702 6.14 24.08 23.76
N SER A 703 5.63 24.21 24.99
CA SER A 703 4.72 25.29 25.39
C SER A 703 5.43 26.65 25.45
N ALA A 704 6.64 26.68 26.03
CA ALA A 704 7.46 27.88 26.12
C ALA A 704 7.84 28.41 24.72
N VAL A 705 8.33 27.53 23.84
CA VAL A 705 8.64 27.84 22.44
C VAL A 705 7.40 28.32 21.69
N SER A 706 6.25 27.67 21.89
CA SER A 706 5.01 28.08 21.22
C SER A 706 4.62 29.52 21.56
N SER A 707 4.75 29.89 22.84
CA SER A 707 4.43 31.22 23.35
C SER A 707 5.42 32.29 22.90
N SER A 708 6.73 32.01 23.04
CA SER A 708 7.79 32.97 22.75
C SER A 708 7.99 33.19 21.26
N MET A 709 7.93 32.12 20.45
CA MET A 709 8.23 32.16 19.02
C MET A 709 7.00 32.33 18.12
N GLY A 710 5.79 32.45 18.68
CA GLY A 710 4.56 32.59 17.88
C GLY A 710 4.31 31.36 16.99
N TYR A 711 4.27 30.16 17.59
CA TYR A 711 3.88 28.96 16.86
C TYR A 711 2.37 28.76 16.95
N HIS A 712 1.70 28.76 15.79
CA HIS A 712 0.24 28.76 15.72
C HIS A 712 -0.39 27.37 15.61
N HIS A 713 0.41 26.30 15.47
CA HIS A 713 -0.11 24.93 15.45
C HIS A 713 -0.08 24.31 16.85
N GLY A 714 -0.74 23.16 17.02
CA GLY A 714 -0.81 22.48 18.31
C GLY A 714 0.58 22.15 18.91
N VAL A 715 0.74 22.42 20.21
CA VAL A 715 1.96 22.17 21.00
C VAL A 715 2.42 20.71 20.94
N PHE A 716 1.48 19.77 20.76
CA PHE A 716 1.79 18.36 20.54
C PHE A 716 2.71 18.12 19.33
N SER A 717 2.53 18.88 18.25
CA SER A 717 3.38 18.81 17.06
C SER A 717 4.80 19.28 17.35
N LEU A 718 4.97 20.33 18.17
CA LEU A 718 6.30 20.75 18.64
C LEU A 718 6.93 19.69 19.52
N GLY A 719 6.18 19.09 20.45
CA GLY A 719 6.68 18.02 21.30
C GLY A 719 7.22 16.82 20.49
N ASN A 720 6.52 16.44 19.40
CA ASN A 720 7.00 15.38 18.51
C ASN A 720 8.23 15.81 17.69
N ALA A 721 8.30 17.07 17.25
CA ALA A 721 9.48 17.60 16.57
C ALA A 721 10.70 17.64 17.50
N ILE A 722 10.54 18.06 18.76
CA ILE A 722 11.59 18.04 19.80
C ILE A 722 12.10 16.60 19.98
N LYS A 723 11.20 15.62 20.13
CA LYS A 723 11.60 14.21 20.27
C LYS A 723 12.39 13.72 19.06
N SER A 724 11.93 14.03 17.85
CA SER A 724 12.62 13.68 16.62
C SER A 724 13.99 14.37 16.48
N MET A 725 14.15 15.58 17.01
CA MET A 725 15.42 16.29 17.05
C MET A 725 16.37 15.74 18.12
N ALA A 726 15.84 15.09 19.16
CA ALA A 726 16.61 14.45 20.22
C ALA A 726 17.02 13.00 19.87
N SER A 727 16.26 12.31 19.02
CA SER A 727 16.51 10.89 18.67
C SER A 727 17.93 10.64 18.13
N ASP A 728 18.53 9.54 18.56
CA ASP A 728 19.92 9.14 18.26
C ASP A 728 20.08 7.66 17.80
N TYR A 729 18.97 6.93 17.64
CA TYR A 729 19.02 5.56 17.13
C TYR A 729 19.41 5.51 15.64
N VAL A 730 19.95 4.36 15.20
CA VAL A 730 20.42 4.15 13.82
C VAL A 730 19.34 4.49 12.78
N GLY A 731 19.66 5.39 11.86
CA GLY A 731 18.74 5.88 10.82
C GLY A 731 17.91 7.10 11.22
N SER A 732 18.16 7.70 12.38
CA SER A 732 17.66 9.02 12.79
C SER A 732 18.71 10.13 12.54
N ASN A 733 19.11 10.88 13.57
CA ASN A 733 20.09 11.96 13.46
C ASN A 733 21.53 11.45 13.66
N ASN A 734 22.49 11.90 12.84
CA ASN A 734 23.91 11.65 13.12
C ASN A 734 24.40 12.52 14.29
N LEU A 735 23.83 13.73 14.41
CA LEU A 735 24.10 14.70 15.46
C LEU A 735 22.76 15.21 16.03
N SER A 736 22.26 14.57 17.09
CA SER A 736 21.04 14.98 17.80
C SER A 736 21.17 16.42 18.31
N TYR A 737 20.09 17.20 18.25
CA TYR A 737 20.05 18.58 18.75
C TYR A 737 19.90 18.65 20.27
N PHE A 738 19.38 17.61 20.89
CA PHE A 738 19.14 17.59 22.33
C PHE A 738 19.63 16.27 22.90
N SER A 739 20.20 16.33 24.10
CA SER A 739 20.47 15.12 24.86
C SER A 739 19.20 14.69 25.60
N GLN A 740 19.04 13.38 25.67
CA GLN A 740 17.81 12.71 26.10
C GLN A 740 17.82 12.42 27.60
N GLU A 741 16.73 12.73 28.30
CA GLU A 741 16.46 12.28 29.67
C GLU A 741 15.10 11.54 29.68
N GLY A 742 15.16 10.22 29.65
CA GLY A 742 14.00 9.34 29.49
C GLY A 742 13.98 8.61 28.13
N GLN A 743 12.84 8.06 27.75
CA GLN A 743 12.69 7.26 26.53
C GLN A 743 12.27 8.11 25.33
N PHE A 744 13.18 8.34 24.37
CA PHE A 744 12.94 9.12 23.14
C PHE A 744 12.72 8.25 21.89
N GLY A 745 12.40 6.98 22.13
CA GLY A 745 12.05 6.01 21.11
C GLY A 745 13.29 5.30 20.59
N THR A 746 13.07 4.12 20.04
CA THR A 746 14.16 3.20 19.73
C THR A 746 14.11 2.74 18.28
N ARG A 747 15.18 2.03 17.89
CA ARG A 747 15.25 1.33 16.61
C ARG A 747 14.16 0.25 16.47
N ASN A 748 13.54 -0.20 17.56
CA ASN A 748 12.51 -1.23 17.53
C ASN A 748 11.27 -0.79 16.75
N MET A 749 10.82 0.44 16.94
CA MET A 749 9.64 1.01 16.25
C MET A 749 9.94 2.26 15.42
N GLY A 750 11.22 2.63 15.28
CA GLY A 750 11.65 3.83 14.56
C GLY A 750 11.13 5.09 15.23
N GLY A 751 11.31 5.20 16.55
CA GLY A 751 10.91 6.37 17.34
C GLY A 751 9.43 6.44 17.74
N LYS A 752 8.57 5.54 17.24
CA LYS A 752 7.12 5.54 17.58
C LYS A 752 6.82 5.11 19.02
N ASP A 753 7.80 4.50 19.66
CA ASP A 753 7.82 4.06 21.05
C ASP A 753 8.39 5.12 22.01
N ALA A 754 8.60 6.36 21.54
CA ALA A 754 8.97 7.47 22.39
C ALA A 754 7.88 7.77 23.45
N ALA A 755 8.29 8.00 24.69
CA ALA A 755 7.38 8.35 25.77
C ALA A 755 6.67 9.67 25.50
N ASP A 756 5.53 9.91 26.15
CA ASP A 756 4.83 11.19 26.12
C ASP A 756 5.76 12.35 26.56
N GLY A 757 5.54 13.55 26.01
CA GLY A 757 6.37 14.72 26.31
C GLY A 757 6.29 15.17 27.77
N ARG A 758 5.28 14.69 28.51
CA ARG A 758 5.11 14.91 29.96
C ARG A 758 6.10 14.14 30.82
N TYR A 759 6.68 13.04 30.33
CA TYR A 759 7.59 12.18 31.08
C TYR A 759 9.05 12.27 30.59
N SER A 760 9.26 12.80 29.39
CA SER A 760 10.57 12.94 28.77
C SER A 760 11.09 14.37 28.93
N ALA A 761 12.38 14.52 29.19
CA ALA A 761 13.05 15.81 29.31
C ALA A 761 14.26 15.90 28.39
N VAL A 762 14.63 17.12 28.03
CA VAL A 762 15.77 17.42 27.15
C VAL A 762 16.68 18.47 27.79
N LYS A 763 17.94 18.49 27.36
CA LYS A 763 18.90 19.55 27.63
C LYS A 763 19.71 19.85 26.34
N PRO A 764 20.33 21.05 26.24
CA PRO A 764 21.18 21.39 25.10
C PRO A 764 22.32 20.39 24.91
N GLU A 765 22.72 20.20 23.66
CA GLU A 765 23.89 19.39 23.34
C GLU A 765 25.18 20.21 23.39
N TRP A 766 26.28 19.54 23.71
CA TRP A 766 27.60 20.16 23.88
C TRP A 766 28.10 20.89 22.62
N TRP A 767 27.61 20.50 21.45
CA TRP A 767 28.09 20.99 20.15
C TRP A 767 27.42 22.30 19.70
N TRP A 768 26.30 22.72 20.32
CA TRP A 768 25.58 23.93 19.92
C TRP A 768 26.45 25.17 19.75
N PRO A 769 27.29 25.58 20.73
CA PRO A 769 28.10 26.79 20.61
C PRO A 769 29.22 26.68 19.57
N TYR A 770 29.59 25.46 19.18
CA TYR A 770 30.59 25.24 18.13
C TYR A 770 29.96 25.35 16.75
N VAL A 771 28.73 24.86 16.57
CA VAL A 771 28.05 24.90 15.27
C VAL A 771 27.31 26.21 15.03
N TYR A 772 26.63 26.75 16.04
CA TYR A 772 25.87 27.99 15.98
C TYR A 772 26.57 29.05 16.83
N LYS A 773 27.36 29.90 16.19
CA LYS A 773 28.19 30.90 16.89
C LYS A 773 27.31 32.01 17.45
N GLU A 774 27.54 32.41 18.71
CA GLU A 774 26.83 33.55 19.31
C GLU A 774 27.07 34.86 18.54
N ASP A 775 28.26 34.99 17.95
CA ASP A 775 28.67 36.10 17.08
C ASP A 775 27.77 36.28 15.84
N ASP A 776 27.03 35.24 15.43
CA ASP A 776 26.11 35.32 14.30
C ASP A 776 24.75 35.91 14.70
N ILE A 777 24.37 35.89 15.98
CA ILE A 777 23.03 36.29 16.43
C ILE A 777 22.68 37.73 15.99
N PRO A 778 23.57 38.73 16.11
CA PRO A 778 23.24 40.11 15.74
C PRO A 778 22.99 40.34 14.25
N ILE A 779 23.54 39.48 13.38
CA ILE A 779 23.42 39.59 11.92
C ILE A 779 22.26 38.76 11.35
N LEU A 780 21.47 38.10 12.20
CA LEU A 780 20.29 37.34 11.78
C LEU A 780 19.14 38.28 11.40
N SER A 781 18.58 38.07 10.21
CA SER A 781 17.32 38.71 9.84
C SER A 781 16.16 38.05 10.59
N MET A 782 15.31 38.87 11.23
CA MET A 782 14.20 38.37 12.05
C MET A 782 12.85 38.46 11.34
N VAL A 783 11.98 37.50 11.64
CA VAL A 783 10.58 37.46 11.23
C VAL A 783 9.73 38.17 12.29
N THR A 784 8.91 39.12 11.82
CA THR A 784 7.90 39.79 12.64
C THR A 784 6.55 39.08 12.45
N ASP A 785 5.97 38.61 13.56
CA ASP A 785 4.69 37.89 13.59
C ASP A 785 3.85 38.37 14.77
N ASP A 786 2.56 38.63 14.53
CA ASP A 786 1.66 39.36 15.43
C ASP A 786 2.24 40.71 15.95
N GLY A 787 3.01 41.41 15.11
CA GLY A 787 3.69 42.67 15.48
C GLY A 787 4.85 42.50 16.47
N LYS A 788 5.28 41.27 16.76
CA LYS A 788 6.44 40.97 17.62
C LYS A 788 7.53 40.32 16.80
N VAL A 789 8.78 40.67 17.09
CA VAL A 789 9.95 39.96 16.58
C VAL A 789 9.98 38.57 17.23
N ARG A 790 9.96 37.50 16.43
CA ARG A 790 9.82 36.12 16.93
C ARG A 790 11.05 35.25 16.71
N GLU A 791 11.32 34.94 15.45
CA GLU A 791 12.33 33.95 15.06
C GLU A 791 13.21 34.49 13.93
N PRO A 792 14.43 33.98 13.76
CA PRO A 792 15.24 34.31 12.60
C PRO A 792 14.68 33.63 11.34
N VAL A 793 14.89 34.27 10.18
CA VAL A 793 14.57 33.69 8.86
C VAL A 793 15.34 32.39 8.64
N THR A 794 16.62 32.37 9.03
CA THR A 794 17.48 31.18 9.04
C THR A 794 18.52 31.27 10.16
N LEU A 795 19.01 30.13 10.63
CA LEU A 795 20.18 30.07 11.50
C LEU A 795 21.45 29.86 10.67
N LEU A 796 22.61 30.22 11.23
CA LEU A 796 23.90 30.19 10.53
C LEU A 796 24.82 29.11 11.11
N PRO A 797 24.61 27.82 10.80
CA PRO A 797 25.56 26.79 11.22
C PRO A 797 26.89 26.96 10.49
N ILE A 798 28.00 26.46 11.04
CA ILE A 798 29.30 26.45 10.35
C ILE A 798 29.43 25.33 9.30
N ILE A 799 28.52 24.34 9.32
CA ILE A 799 28.44 23.22 8.38
C ILE A 799 26.98 22.96 7.96
N PRO A 800 26.74 22.37 6.77
CA PRO A 800 25.39 22.14 6.25
C PRO A 800 24.68 21.03 7.03
N MET A 801 23.83 21.42 7.98
CA MET A 801 23.12 20.47 8.83
C MET A 801 22.12 19.59 8.07
N SER A 802 21.67 20.03 6.89
CA SER A 802 20.86 19.22 5.96
C SER A 802 21.59 17.97 5.44
N LEU A 803 22.93 17.99 5.38
CA LEU A 803 23.75 16.82 5.04
C LEU A 803 24.13 16.02 6.28
N VAL A 804 24.38 16.68 7.42
CA VAL A 804 24.74 16.01 8.69
C VAL A 804 23.59 15.11 9.15
N ASN A 805 22.39 15.67 9.33
CA ASN A 805 21.22 14.95 9.85
C ASN A 805 20.27 14.48 8.75
N GLY A 806 20.60 14.73 7.49
CA GLY A 806 19.71 14.48 6.37
C GLY A 806 18.51 15.44 6.37
N ALA A 807 17.74 15.37 5.29
CA ALA A 807 16.50 16.11 5.16
C ALA A 807 15.41 15.24 4.53
N ARG A 808 14.21 15.32 5.08
CA ARG A 808 13.05 14.67 4.49
C ARG A 808 11.79 15.50 4.64
N GLY A 809 11.10 15.75 3.55
CA GLY A 809 9.91 16.58 3.52
C GLY A 809 9.04 16.29 2.31
N ILE A 810 7.73 16.43 2.47
CA ILE A 810 6.75 16.35 1.36
C ILE A 810 5.86 17.58 1.49
N ALA A 811 5.77 18.33 0.41
CA ALA A 811 4.95 19.52 0.28
C ALA A 811 4.05 19.45 -0.96
N THR A 812 3.20 20.46 -1.16
CA THR A 812 2.45 20.63 -2.42
C THR A 812 3.43 20.77 -3.59
N GLY A 813 3.43 19.80 -4.51
CA GLY A 813 4.27 19.80 -5.72
C GLY A 813 5.75 19.44 -5.51
N TYR A 814 6.26 19.50 -4.28
CA TYR A 814 7.68 19.28 -3.97
C TYR A 814 7.89 18.18 -2.92
N SER A 815 9.02 17.51 -2.99
CA SER A 815 9.52 16.64 -1.92
C SER A 815 11.02 16.79 -1.83
N THR A 816 11.57 16.52 -0.65
CA THR A 816 13.01 16.47 -0.45
C THR A 816 13.40 15.17 0.23
N PHE A 817 14.48 14.56 -0.26
CA PHE A 817 15.20 13.48 0.40
C PHE A 817 16.70 13.71 0.24
N ILE A 818 17.36 14.02 1.34
CA ILE A 818 18.80 14.17 1.46
C ILE A 818 19.25 13.17 2.53
N PRO A 819 20.15 12.22 2.21
CA PRO A 819 20.64 11.27 3.19
C PRO A 819 21.62 11.92 4.17
N CYS A 820 21.85 11.26 5.29
CA CYS A 820 22.85 11.70 6.27
C CYS A 820 24.26 11.40 5.73
N HIS A 821 25.24 12.19 6.18
CA HIS A 821 26.64 12.05 5.83
C HIS A 821 27.52 12.14 7.08
N SER A 822 28.76 11.68 6.95
CA SER A 822 29.74 11.74 8.03
C SER A 822 30.12 13.18 8.33
N ILE A 823 30.15 13.54 9.61
CA ILE A 823 30.57 14.86 10.07
C ILE A 823 32.06 15.07 9.77
N THR A 824 32.91 14.06 9.96
CA THR A 824 34.35 14.15 9.68
C THR A 824 34.63 14.35 8.20
N ASP A 825 33.83 13.74 7.32
CA ASP A 825 33.99 13.88 5.87
C ASP A 825 33.54 15.27 5.41
N ILE A 826 32.42 15.77 5.95
CA ILE A 826 31.96 17.15 5.69
C ILE A 826 33.02 18.16 6.13
N LEU A 827 33.55 18.02 7.34
CA LEU A 827 34.61 18.91 7.86
C LEU A 827 35.85 18.87 6.96
N SER A 828 36.29 17.66 6.58
CA SER A 828 37.45 17.48 5.70
C SER A 828 37.21 18.07 4.32
N TRP A 829 35.98 18.01 3.80
CA TRP A 829 35.64 18.63 2.53
C TRP A 829 35.78 20.16 2.59
N TYR A 830 35.24 20.81 3.64
CA TYR A 830 35.34 22.27 3.79
C TYR A 830 36.75 22.73 4.10
N GLU A 831 37.51 22.01 4.92
CA GLU A 831 38.93 22.30 5.16
C GLU A 831 39.72 22.26 3.84
N LYS A 832 39.51 21.23 3.02
CA LYS A 832 40.13 21.14 1.69
C LYS A 832 39.67 22.27 0.76
N LYS A 833 38.38 22.62 0.77
CA LYS A 833 37.85 23.74 -0.03
C LYS A 833 38.46 25.07 0.38
N LEU A 834 38.61 25.34 1.67
CA LEU A 834 39.18 26.58 2.21
C LEU A 834 40.69 26.67 1.98
N THR A 835 41.39 25.53 1.95
CA THR A 835 42.85 25.47 1.71
C THR A 835 43.24 25.29 0.24
N GLY A 836 42.27 25.14 -0.67
CA GLY A 836 42.54 24.95 -2.11
C GLY A 836 43.01 23.54 -2.49
N SER A 837 42.72 22.54 -1.66
CA SER A 837 43.09 21.13 -1.88
C SER A 837 42.08 20.38 -2.78
N VAL A 838 42.48 19.19 -3.27
CA VAL A 838 41.62 18.32 -4.12
C VAL A 838 40.38 17.85 -3.36
N LEU A 839 39.21 18.16 -3.90
CA LEU A 839 37.90 17.79 -3.34
C LEU A 839 37.54 16.35 -3.69
N PHE A 840 36.68 15.75 -2.87
CA PHE A 840 36.17 14.39 -3.04
C PHE A 840 34.64 14.38 -2.93
N GLU A 841 34.01 13.34 -3.48
CA GLU A 841 32.56 13.15 -3.35
C GLU A 841 32.21 12.54 -1.99
N LEU A 842 31.16 13.06 -1.36
CA LEU A 842 30.67 12.50 -0.09
C LEU A 842 29.81 11.27 -0.34
N CYS A 843 30.06 10.22 0.45
CA CYS A 843 29.23 9.03 0.49
C CYS A 843 28.20 9.12 1.63
N PRO A 844 26.94 8.70 1.40
CA PRO A 844 25.95 8.65 2.47
C PRO A 844 26.40 7.76 3.64
N TRP A 845 26.19 8.22 4.86
CA TRP A 845 26.63 7.56 6.08
C TRP A 845 25.67 7.82 7.24
N TYR A 846 25.40 6.78 8.02
CA TYR A 846 24.51 6.84 9.19
C TYR A 846 25.27 6.36 10.42
N ARG A 847 25.19 7.14 11.50
CA ARG A 847 25.86 6.83 12.75
C ARG A 847 25.42 5.48 13.31
N ASN A 848 26.40 4.69 13.75
CA ASN A 848 26.26 3.34 14.30
C ASN A 848 25.64 2.30 13.35
N TYR A 849 25.51 2.60 12.05
CA TYR A 849 25.07 1.61 11.07
C TYR A 849 26.23 0.75 10.60
N THR A 850 26.10 -0.58 10.71
CA THR A 850 27.16 -1.53 10.32
C THR A 850 26.91 -2.21 8.98
N GLY A 851 25.77 -1.93 8.35
CA GLY A 851 25.41 -2.46 7.05
C GLY A 851 26.10 -1.73 5.89
N LYS A 852 25.95 -2.26 4.68
CA LYS A 852 26.55 -1.67 3.48
C LYS A 852 25.65 -0.56 2.92
N ILE A 853 26.22 0.60 2.64
CA ILE A 853 25.57 1.68 1.87
C ILE A 853 26.27 1.80 0.52
N GLN A 854 25.50 1.81 -0.56
CA GLN A 854 26.02 1.98 -1.91
C GLN A 854 25.25 3.09 -2.63
N LEU A 855 26.00 3.98 -3.28
CA LEU A 855 25.46 4.92 -4.24
C LEU A 855 25.51 4.28 -5.63
N ILE A 856 24.39 4.23 -6.32
CA ILE A 856 24.26 3.69 -7.67
C ILE A 856 23.81 4.83 -8.57
N THR A 857 24.63 5.15 -9.56
CA THR A 857 24.26 6.07 -10.64
C THR A 857 23.65 5.25 -11.79
N LEU A 858 22.47 5.65 -12.24
CA LEU A 858 21.76 5.02 -13.34
C LEU A 858 22.09 5.70 -14.68
N ASP A 859 21.79 5.02 -15.79
CA ASP A 859 22.07 5.48 -17.16
C ASP A 859 21.48 6.88 -17.47
N ASN A 860 20.39 7.25 -16.81
CA ASN A 860 19.74 8.56 -16.90
C ASN A 860 20.33 9.63 -15.96
N LYS A 861 21.54 9.40 -15.42
CA LYS A 861 22.20 10.25 -14.41
C LYS A 861 21.42 10.42 -13.10
N SER A 862 20.42 9.58 -12.82
CA SER A 862 19.74 9.56 -11.53
C SER A 862 20.57 8.81 -10.48
N HIS A 863 20.58 9.30 -9.25
CA HIS A 863 21.31 8.70 -8.14
C HIS A 863 20.36 7.93 -7.21
N ARG A 864 20.76 6.72 -6.83
CA ARG A 864 20.05 5.89 -5.86
C ARG A 864 20.97 5.49 -4.73
N MET A 865 20.50 5.64 -3.50
CA MET A 865 21.14 5.06 -2.33
C MET A 865 20.50 3.71 -2.02
N VAL A 866 21.32 2.66 -1.95
CA VAL A 866 20.92 1.32 -1.52
C VAL A 866 21.56 1.04 -0.17
N THR A 867 20.73 0.79 0.85
CA THR A 867 21.17 0.34 2.16
C THR A 867 20.90 -1.15 2.31
N SER A 868 21.90 -1.90 2.75
CA SER A 868 21.84 -3.36 2.90
C SER A 868 22.25 -3.76 4.32
N GLY A 869 21.36 -4.49 4.98
CA GLY A 869 21.66 -5.20 6.21
C GLY A 869 22.56 -6.42 5.99
N SER A 870 22.88 -7.09 7.08
CA SER A 870 23.85 -8.19 7.12
C SER A 870 23.21 -9.41 7.77
N PHE A 871 23.65 -10.60 7.34
CA PHE A 871 23.28 -11.86 7.95
C PHE A 871 24.45 -12.85 7.87
N GLU A 872 24.45 -13.82 8.77
CA GLU A 872 25.42 -14.91 8.84
C GLU A 872 24.71 -16.26 8.98
N MET A 873 25.39 -17.34 8.61
CA MET A 873 24.89 -18.70 8.78
C MET A 873 25.49 -19.31 10.04
N VAL A 874 24.65 -19.70 10.99
CA VAL A 874 25.06 -20.28 12.27
C VAL A 874 24.61 -21.74 12.31
N ARG A 875 25.55 -22.66 12.54
CA ARG A 875 25.23 -24.08 12.81
C ARG A 875 24.88 -24.27 14.28
N LYS A 876 23.66 -24.71 14.56
CA LYS A 876 23.24 -25.15 15.91
C LYS A 876 22.66 -26.56 15.81
N ALA A 877 23.26 -27.52 16.54
CA ALA A 877 22.73 -28.88 16.76
C ALA A 877 22.02 -29.53 15.54
N ASN A 878 22.75 -29.68 14.43
CA ASN A 878 22.28 -30.28 13.16
C ASN A 878 21.18 -29.51 12.38
N LYS A 879 21.01 -28.19 12.60
CA LYS A 879 20.19 -27.33 11.75
C LYS A 879 20.94 -26.04 11.37
N ASP A 880 20.88 -25.68 10.09
CA ASP A 880 21.38 -24.40 9.61
C ASP A 880 20.39 -23.28 9.99
N VAL A 881 20.88 -22.29 10.74
CA VAL A 881 20.11 -21.12 11.19
C VAL A 881 20.66 -19.89 10.49
N THR A 882 19.78 -19.08 9.91
CA THR A 882 20.16 -17.79 9.32
C THR A 882 20.01 -16.70 10.37
N ARG A 883 21.12 -16.12 10.82
CA ARG A 883 21.12 -15.02 11.79
C ARG A 883 21.23 -13.68 11.09
N VAL A 884 20.21 -12.85 11.20
CA VAL A 884 20.25 -11.46 10.73
C VAL A 884 20.88 -10.60 11.82
N THR A 885 21.98 -9.91 11.48
CA THR A 885 22.75 -9.08 12.41
C THR A 885 22.58 -7.58 12.16
N GLU A 886 22.05 -7.19 10.99
CA GLU A 886 21.75 -5.81 10.69
C GLU A 886 20.55 -5.68 9.73
N LEU A 887 19.72 -4.66 9.92
CA LEU A 887 18.58 -4.31 9.08
C LEU A 887 18.86 -3.05 8.25
N PRO A 888 18.37 -2.96 7.00
CA PRO A 888 18.55 -1.77 6.19
C PRO A 888 17.91 -0.54 6.83
N ILE A 889 18.55 0.64 6.68
CA ILE A 889 18.05 1.92 7.21
C ILE A 889 16.58 2.11 6.86
N GLY A 890 15.76 2.47 7.85
CA GLY A 890 14.32 2.65 7.69
C GLY A 890 13.50 1.35 7.72
N ARG A 891 14.08 0.26 8.20
CA ARG A 891 13.39 -0.96 8.61
C ARG A 891 13.70 -1.26 10.08
N TRP A 892 12.66 -1.58 10.84
CA TRP A 892 12.71 -1.61 12.31
C TRP A 892 12.44 -3.02 12.85
N ASN A 893 12.99 -3.35 14.02
CA ASN A 893 12.95 -4.70 14.59
C ASN A 893 11.52 -5.24 14.71
N HIS A 894 10.59 -4.45 15.26
CA HIS A 894 9.19 -4.85 15.40
C HIS A 894 8.54 -5.15 14.04
N SER A 895 8.75 -4.29 13.05
CA SER A 895 8.19 -4.48 11.70
C SER A 895 8.80 -5.69 10.97
N TYR A 896 10.07 -5.98 11.23
CA TYR A 896 10.75 -7.17 10.71
C TYR A 896 10.21 -8.44 11.37
N GLY A 897 10.01 -8.44 12.69
CA GLY A 897 9.40 -9.54 13.42
C GLY A 897 7.98 -9.86 12.96
N LEU A 898 7.14 -8.85 12.71
CA LEU A 898 5.80 -9.06 12.13
C LEU A 898 5.86 -9.69 10.74
N TRP A 899 6.85 -9.30 9.93
CA TRP A 899 7.07 -9.91 8.62
C TRP A 899 7.49 -11.39 8.76
N LEU A 900 8.37 -11.74 9.70
CA LEU A 900 8.73 -13.13 10.00
C LEU A 900 7.53 -13.95 10.50
N LYS A 901 6.66 -13.39 11.36
CA LYS A 901 5.41 -14.05 11.76
C LYS A 901 4.53 -14.40 10.57
N SER A 902 4.39 -13.49 9.60
CA SER A 902 3.65 -13.78 8.36
C SER A 902 4.29 -14.90 7.53
N LYS A 903 5.62 -15.07 7.59
CA LYS A 903 6.34 -16.17 6.92
C LYS A 903 6.12 -17.50 7.63
N LEU A 904 6.07 -17.49 8.96
CA LEU A 904 5.74 -18.65 9.79
C LEU A 904 4.32 -19.15 9.49
N GLU A 905 3.33 -18.25 9.46
CA GLU A 905 1.94 -18.58 9.12
C GLU A 905 1.79 -19.21 7.73
N LYS A 906 2.63 -18.79 6.78
CA LYS A 906 2.67 -19.32 5.41
C LYS A 906 3.50 -20.60 5.27
N LYS A 907 4.08 -21.10 6.37
CA LYS A 907 4.99 -22.26 6.39
C LYS A 907 6.21 -22.08 5.46
N GLU A 908 6.67 -20.84 5.29
CA GLU A 908 7.88 -20.51 4.51
C GLU A 908 9.16 -20.61 5.36
N ILE A 909 9.01 -20.56 6.70
CA ILE A 909 10.05 -20.80 7.70
C ILE A 909 9.50 -21.78 8.74
N THR A 910 10.38 -22.49 9.46
CA THR A 910 9.92 -23.40 10.52
C THR A 910 9.64 -22.68 11.82
N ASP A 911 10.49 -21.70 12.18
CA ASP A 911 10.42 -20.95 13.43
C ASP A 911 11.45 -19.79 13.38
N PHE A 912 11.38 -18.83 14.32
CA PHE A 912 12.40 -17.80 14.49
C PHE A 912 12.51 -17.31 15.94
N ASP A 913 13.73 -16.99 16.39
CA ASP A 913 13.99 -16.35 17.68
C ASP A 913 14.38 -14.87 17.46
N ASN A 914 13.88 -13.97 18.31
CA ASN A 914 14.24 -12.55 18.27
C ASN A 914 15.10 -12.19 19.48
N HIS A 915 16.39 -11.98 19.24
CA HIS A 915 17.38 -11.55 20.23
C HIS A 915 17.74 -10.07 20.08
N SER A 916 16.94 -9.31 19.33
CA SER A 916 17.21 -7.90 19.06
C SER A 916 17.16 -7.07 20.33
N THR A 917 18.12 -6.16 20.49
CA THR A 917 18.07 -5.09 21.49
C THR A 917 17.48 -3.81 20.88
N HIS A 918 17.41 -2.74 21.67
CA HIS A 918 16.98 -1.43 21.19
C HIS A 918 17.99 -0.77 20.24
N LEU A 919 19.23 -1.28 20.16
CA LEU A 919 20.32 -0.78 19.31
C LEU A 919 20.64 -1.73 18.16
N VAL A 920 20.72 -3.03 18.46
CA VAL A 920 21.27 -4.05 17.57
C VAL A 920 20.17 -5.05 17.18
N PRO A 921 19.83 -5.16 15.87
CA PRO A 921 18.95 -6.20 15.38
C PRO A 921 19.61 -7.58 15.49
N SER A 922 18.87 -8.59 15.94
CA SER A 922 19.33 -9.97 15.98
C SER A 922 18.13 -10.92 15.84
N PHE A 923 18.06 -11.64 14.72
CA PHE A 923 17.00 -12.61 14.43
C PHE A 923 17.59 -13.95 13.97
N ASP A 924 17.34 -15.01 14.71
CA ASP A 924 17.71 -16.39 14.34
C ASP A 924 16.54 -17.02 13.59
N ILE A 925 16.67 -17.20 12.28
CA ILE A 925 15.61 -17.73 11.42
C ILE A 925 15.90 -19.21 11.11
N LYS A 926 14.95 -20.09 11.45
CA LYS A 926 15.08 -21.55 11.28
C LYS A 926 14.34 -21.99 10.01
N GLY A 927 14.98 -22.84 9.21
CA GLY A 927 14.36 -23.47 8.03
C GLY A 927 14.14 -22.54 6.84
N PHE A 928 14.88 -21.43 6.75
CA PHE A 928 14.82 -20.52 5.59
C PHE A 928 15.67 -21.08 4.44
N THR A 929 15.05 -21.35 3.29
CA THR A 929 15.75 -21.93 2.13
C THR A 929 16.53 -20.87 1.33
N ASN A 930 17.80 -21.13 1.04
CA ASN A 930 18.71 -20.28 0.25
C ASN A 930 18.71 -18.80 0.67
N PRO A 931 19.11 -18.46 1.90
CA PRO A 931 19.06 -17.09 2.40
C PRO A 931 19.93 -16.13 1.57
N THR A 932 19.35 -15.01 1.19
CA THR A 932 20.00 -13.90 0.47
C THR A 932 19.51 -12.58 1.03
N ILE A 933 20.27 -11.50 0.81
CA ILE A 933 19.83 -10.13 1.16
C ILE A 933 18.44 -9.84 0.58
N ALA A 934 18.17 -10.33 -0.64
CA ALA A 934 16.93 -10.04 -1.35
C ALA A 934 15.70 -10.75 -0.76
N ASN A 935 15.81 -12.05 -0.47
CA ASN A 935 14.67 -12.83 0.04
C ASN A 935 14.42 -12.62 1.54
N LEU A 936 15.46 -12.30 2.32
CA LEU A 936 15.35 -11.83 3.69
C LEU A 936 14.88 -10.38 3.77
N LYS A 937 14.76 -9.69 2.63
CA LYS A 937 14.36 -8.29 2.54
C LYS A 937 15.27 -7.37 3.38
N LEU A 938 16.57 -7.66 3.37
CA LEU A 938 17.61 -6.90 4.03
C LEU A 938 18.19 -5.79 3.16
N TYR A 939 17.47 -5.32 2.14
CA TYR A 939 17.86 -4.14 1.38
C TYR A 939 16.72 -3.14 1.29
N LYS A 940 17.07 -1.86 1.14
CA LYS A 940 16.13 -0.78 0.85
C LYS A 940 16.77 0.25 -0.07
N THR A 941 15.99 0.74 -1.02
CA THR A 941 16.44 1.71 -2.02
C THR A 941 15.75 3.06 -1.79
N TYR A 942 16.52 4.12 -1.92
CA TYR A 942 16.09 5.50 -1.83
C TYR A 942 16.52 6.25 -3.09
N THR A 943 15.56 6.92 -3.73
CA THR A 943 15.84 7.79 -4.88
C THR A 943 16.34 9.14 -4.37
N MET A 944 17.41 9.66 -4.97
CA MET A 944 18.03 10.94 -4.60
C MET A 944 17.73 12.07 -5.59
N ASP A 945 16.85 11.85 -6.57
CA ASP A 945 16.51 12.84 -7.62
C ASP A 945 15.82 14.11 -7.11
N ASN A 946 15.38 14.10 -5.85
CA ASN A 946 14.62 15.19 -5.23
C ASN A 946 15.38 15.75 -4.03
N MET A 947 16.53 16.36 -4.26
CA MET A 947 17.23 17.16 -3.25
C MET A 947 16.79 18.62 -3.38
N VAL A 948 15.73 18.98 -2.65
CA VAL A 948 15.14 20.32 -2.70
C VAL A 948 15.28 21.00 -1.35
N LEU A 949 15.81 22.22 -1.34
CA LEU A 949 15.92 23.08 -0.16
C LEU A 949 15.31 24.45 -0.48
N LEU A 950 14.90 25.19 0.55
CA LEU A 950 14.33 26.52 0.38
C LEU A 950 15.41 27.59 0.48
N SER A 951 15.36 28.58 -0.41
CA SER A 951 16.12 29.80 -0.26
C SER A 951 15.61 30.68 0.87
N GLU A 952 16.39 31.70 1.25
CA GLU A 952 15.98 32.69 2.25
C GLU A 952 14.66 33.40 1.89
N GLY A 953 14.38 33.56 0.58
CA GLY A 953 13.09 34.07 0.08
C GLY A 953 11.95 33.05 0.08
N GLY A 954 12.17 31.82 0.58
CA GLY A 954 11.18 30.75 0.62
C GLY A 954 10.94 30.02 -0.70
N MET A 955 11.80 30.24 -1.70
CA MET A 955 11.68 29.60 -3.02
C MET A 955 12.40 28.25 -3.05
N PRO A 956 11.80 27.21 -3.66
CA PRO A 956 12.42 25.89 -3.73
C PRO A 956 13.56 25.87 -4.76
N ARG A 957 14.74 25.42 -4.34
CA ARG A 957 15.89 25.17 -5.21
C ARG A 957 16.17 23.67 -5.23
N LYS A 958 16.22 23.09 -6.43
CA LYS A 958 16.65 21.71 -6.65
C LYS A 958 18.18 21.69 -6.80
N TYR A 959 18.80 20.69 -6.20
CA TYR A 959 20.21 20.35 -6.33
C TYR A 959 20.30 18.98 -7.01
N GLU A 960 21.21 18.82 -7.97
CA GLU A 960 21.34 17.54 -8.70
C GLU A 960 22.14 16.51 -7.91
N ASN A 961 23.09 16.96 -7.10
CA ASN A 961 23.94 16.09 -6.29
C ASN A 961 24.32 16.76 -4.94
N VAL A 962 25.00 15.99 -4.08
CA VAL A 962 25.46 16.46 -2.76
C VAL A 962 26.54 17.54 -2.89
N THR A 963 27.38 17.47 -3.93
CA THR A 963 28.44 18.45 -4.18
C THR A 963 27.88 19.84 -4.42
N GLU A 964 26.80 19.98 -5.19
CA GLU A 964 26.14 21.27 -5.40
C GLU A 964 25.58 21.86 -4.09
N ILE A 965 25.14 21.02 -3.15
CA ILE A 965 24.70 21.49 -1.82
C ILE A 965 25.88 22.03 -1.02
N LEU A 966 27.02 21.32 -1.04
CA LEU A 966 28.25 21.76 -0.35
C LEU A 966 28.76 23.09 -0.92
N GLU A 967 28.80 23.23 -2.24
CA GLU A 967 29.22 24.46 -2.90
C GLU A 967 28.23 25.61 -2.67
N GLY A 968 26.92 25.33 -2.76
CA GLY A 968 25.88 26.30 -2.48
C GLY A 968 25.92 26.83 -1.05
N PHE A 969 26.19 25.96 -0.07
CA PHE A 969 26.40 26.34 1.31
C PHE A 969 27.70 27.12 1.50
N TYR A 970 28.80 26.69 0.86
CA TYR A 970 30.10 27.37 0.91
C TYR A 970 30.02 28.85 0.56
N VAL A 971 29.45 29.16 -0.61
CA VAL A 971 29.36 30.54 -1.11
C VAL A 971 28.59 31.43 -0.14
N LYS A 972 27.45 30.94 0.37
CA LYS A 972 26.60 31.70 1.29
C LYS A 972 27.23 31.86 2.65
N ARG A 973 27.78 30.77 3.20
CA ARG A 973 28.36 30.80 4.54
C ARG A 973 29.55 31.76 4.58
N LEU A 974 30.41 31.76 3.57
CA LEU A 974 31.51 32.71 3.46
C LEU A 974 31.01 34.16 3.41
N GLY A 975 29.94 34.44 2.65
CA GLY A 975 29.29 35.75 2.64
C GLY A 975 28.77 36.20 4.02
N TYR A 976 28.32 35.27 4.87
CA TYR A 976 27.97 35.58 6.26
C TYR A 976 29.17 35.79 7.18
N TYR A 977 30.33 35.19 6.89
CA TYR A 977 31.57 35.51 7.61
C TYR A 977 32.04 36.94 7.32
N VAL A 978 31.86 37.43 6.09
CA VAL A 978 32.08 38.86 5.75
C VAL A 978 31.20 39.74 6.64
N LYS A 979 29.88 39.51 6.65
CA LYS A 979 28.94 40.26 7.50
C LYS A 979 29.27 40.19 8.99
N ARG A 980 29.69 39.01 9.48
CA ARG A 980 30.11 38.82 10.88
C ARG A 980 31.35 39.66 11.20
N LYS A 981 32.36 39.64 10.32
CA LYS A 981 33.59 40.41 10.49
C LYS A 981 33.31 41.91 10.48
N GLU A 982 32.51 42.39 9.52
CA GLU A 982 32.07 43.79 9.43
C GLU A 982 31.37 44.23 10.72
N TYR A 983 30.37 43.47 11.19
CA TYR A 983 29.66 43.77 12.43
C TYR A 983 30.58 43.78 13.66
N LYS A 984 31.50 42.81 13.76
CA LYS A 984 32.47 42.76 14.87
C LYS A 984 33.40 43.98 14.87
N LEU A 985 33.94 44.35 13.72
CA LEU A 985 34.80 45.52 13.58
C LEU A 985 34.04 46.80 13.91
N GLU A 986 32.81 46.95 13.43
CA GLU A 986 31.95 48.09 13.77
C GLU A 986 31.66 48.16 15.27
N SER A 987 31.26 47.05 15.90
CA SER A 987 31.01 46.98 17.34
C SER A 987 32.26 47.29 18.16
N LEU A 988 33.43 46.76 17.77
CA LEU A 988 34.70 47.04 18.43
C LEU A 988 35.06 48.53 18.31
N ASN A 989 34.88 49.12 17.12
CA ASN A 989 35.16 50.54 16.91
C ASN A 989 34.23 51.44 17.75
N ILE A 990 32.95 51.09 17.86
CA ILE A 990 31.99 51.80 18.72
C ILE A 990 32.43 51.73 20.19
N GLU A 991 32.78 50.54 20.70
CA GLU A 991 33.22 50.38 22.10
C GLU A 991 34.57 51.07 22.36
N ILE A 992 35.53 50.98 21.43
CA ILE A 992 36.82 51.69 21.52
C ILE A 992 36.59 53.21 21.57
N ASN A 993 35.71 53.75 20.74
CA ASN A 993 35.39 55.18 20.73
C ASN A 993 34.69 55.62 22.02
N ASP A 994 33.73 54.84 22.53
CA ASP A 994 33.05 55.11 23.80
C ASP A 994 34.03 55.09 24.98
N LEU A 995 34.89 54.06 25.08
CA LEU A 995 35.91 53.96 26.13
C LEU A 995 36.97 55.06 26.02
N THR A 996 37.35 55.46 24.81
CA THR A 996 38.30 56.56 24.59
C THR A 996 37.70 57.89 25.04
N SER A 997 36.43 58.15 24.71
CA SER A 997 35.70 59.33 25.17
C SER A 997 35.50 59.33 26.69
N LEU A 998 35.19 58.18 27.27
CA LEU A 998 35.08 57.97 28.71
C LEU A 998 36.41 58.25 29.44
N SER A 999 37.53 57.74 28.92
CA SER A 999 38.86 57.99 29.49
C SER A 999 39.20 59.49 29.48
N LYS A 1000 38.93 60.18 28.36
CA LYS A 1000 39.11 61.65 28.25
C LYS A 1000 38.23 62.42 29.23
N PHE A 1001 36.98 62.00 29.42
CA PHE A 1001 36.09 62.61 30.41
C PHE A 1001 36.64 62.45 31.84
N ILE A 1002 37.07 61.25 32.21
CA ILE A 1002 37.64 61.00 33.55
C ILE A 1002 38.92 61.80 33.75
N MET A 1003 39.77 61.90 32.72
CA MET A 1003 40.96 62.74 32.73
C MET A 1003 40.62 64.22 32.94
N ALA A 1004 39.60 64.75 32.27
CA ALA A 1004 39.12 66.12 32.48
C ALA A 1004 38.58 66.35 33.90
N VAL A 1005 37.98 65.33 34.53
CA VAL A 1005 37.56 65.41 35.95
C VAL A 1005 38.77 65.38 36.89
N VAL A 1006 39.77 64.51 36.63
CA VAL A 1006 41.01 64.40 37.42
C VAL A 1006 41.86 65.67 37.32
N ASN A 1007 41.88 66.32 36.16
CA ASN A 1007 42.60 67.57 35.91
C ASN A 1007 41.82 68.82 36.37
N GLU A 1008 40.67 68.65 37.03
CA GLU A 1008 39.78 69.73 37.48
C GLU A 1008 39.20 70.62 36.35
N GLU A 1009 39.32 70.20 35.09
CA GLU A 1009 38.69 70.86 33.94
C GLU A 1009 37.16 70.73 34.00
N ILE A 1010 36.66 69.61 34.52
CA ILE A 1010 35.24 69.39 34.84
C ILE A 1010 35.10 69.11 36.33
N ILE A 1011 34.55 70.08 37.07
CA ILE A 1011 34.30 69.95 38.50
C ILE A 1011 32.90 69.37 38.71
N VAL A 1012 32.83 68.16 39.25
CA VAL A 1012 31.56 67.42 39.46
C VAL A 1012 31.01 67.53 40.89
N PHE A 1013 31.75 68.17 41.80
CA PHE A 1013 31.37 68.37 43.21
C PHE A 1013 31.00 69.83 43.48
N LYS A 1014 29.95 70.07 44.29
CA LYS A 1014 29.44 71.42 44.64
C LYS A 1014 29.03 72.28 43.43
N GLN A 1015 28.65 71.68 42.31
CA GLN A 1015 28.15 72.35 41.10
C GLN A 1015 26.71 71.95 40.79
N LYS A 1016 25.95 72.81 40.10
CA LYS A 1016 24.62 72.43 39.59
C LYS A 1016 24.80 71.47 38.40
N ILE A 1017 23.95 70.44 38.33
CA ILE A 1017 23.98 69.44 37.25
C ILE A 1017 23.89 70.09 35.86
N ASP A 1018 23.05 71.12 35.69
CA ASP A 1018 22.90 71.81 34.41
C ASP A 1018 24.20 72.51 33.95
N ASP A 1019 24.99 73.03 34.89
CA ASP A 1019 26.25 73.70 34.58
C ASP A 1019 27.34 72.68 34.22
N ILE A 1020 27.31 71.50 34.85
CA ILE A 1020 28.15 70.36 34.46
C ILE A 1020 27.79 69.89 33.05
N TYR A 1021 26.49 69.73 32.74
CA TYR A 1021 26.06 69.32 31.40
C TYR A 1021 26.44 70.34 30.33
N LYS A 1022 26.29 71.65 30.56
CA LYS A 1022 26.76 72.67 29.60
C LYS A 1022 28.26 72.54 29.32
N LYS A 1023 29.07 72.29 30.36
CA LYS A 1023 30.52 72.12 30.21
C LYS A 1023 30.88 70.82 29.47
N MET A 1024 30.18 69.72 29.76
CA MET A 1024 30.30 68.46 29.03
C MET A 1024 29.91 68.62 27.56
N ASP A 1025 28.82 69.31 27.25
CA ASP A 1025 28.39 69.56 25.87
C ASP A 1025 29.42 70.40 25.10
N THR A 1026 30.00 71.41 25.75
CA THR A 1026 31.06 72.26 25.16
C THR A 1026 32.31 71.44 24.80
N MET A 1027 32.62 70.43 25.61
CA MET A 1027 33.75 69.51 25.39
C MET A 1027 33.38 68.25 24.58
N GLY A 1028 32.12 68.14 24.13
CA GLY A 1028 31.63 67.02 23.32
C GLY A 1028 31.48 65.68 24.06
N PHE A 1029 31.32 65.70 25.39
CA PHE A 1029 31.13 64.48 26.19
C PHE A 1029 29.67 64.04 26.28
N ASN A 1030 29.43 62.73 26.29
CA ASN A 1030 28.11 62.16 26.50
C ASN A 1030 27.65 62.39 27.94
N ARG A 1031 26.50 63.06 28.13
CA ARG A 1031 25.91 63.37 29.43
C ARG A 1031 25.70 62.15 30.33
N ASP A 1032 25.50 60.96 29.76
CA ASP A 1032 25.33 59.73 30.53
C ASP A 1032 26.61 59.27 31.25
N PHE A 1033 27.79 59.77 30.89
CA PHE A 1033 29.03 59.46 31.62
C PHE A 1033 28.97 59.87 33.09
N LEU A 1034 28.31 60.99 33.40
CA LEU A 1034 28.14 61.47 34.78
C LEU A 1034 27.32 60.48 35.65
N LYS A 1035 26.41 59.71 35.03
CA LYS A 1035 25.63 58.68 35.73
C LYS A 1035 26.34 57.33 35.76
N ARG A 1036 27.14 57.04 34.72
CA ARG A 1036 27.78 55.75 34.49
C ARG A 1036 29.07 55.59 35.28
N VAL A 1037 29.76 56.68 35.63
CA VAL A 1037 31.05 56.65 36.35
C VAL A 1037 30.87 57.08 37.81
N PRO A 1038 31.10 56.18 38.78
CA PRO A 1038 31.18 56.54 40.19
C PRO A 1038 32.39 57.44 40.47
N LEU A 1039 32.26 58.41 41.39
CA LEU A 1039 33.35 59.32 41.78
C LEU A 1039 34.66 58.62 42.18
N HIS A 1040 34.59 57.46 42.86
CA HIS A 1040 35.77 56.70 43.28
C HIS A 1040 36.54 56.06 42.10
N LYS A 1041 35.96 56.05 40.90
CA LYS A 1041 36.62 55.62 39.66
C LYS A 1041 37.29 56.79 38.92
N CYS A 1042 37.15 58.03 39.38
CA CYS A 1042 37.83 59.17 38.79
C CYS A 1042 39.28 59.27 39.30
N THR A 1043 40.12 58.29 38.94
CA THR A 1043 41.52 58.18 39.36
C THR A 1043 42.44 57.92 38.18
N LYS A 1044 43.74 58.26 38.32
CA LYS A 1044 44.77 57.95 37.31
C LYS A 1044 44.94 56.44 37.08
N ASP A 1045 44.73 55.63 38.12
CA ASP A 1045 44.80 54.16 38.03
C ASP A 1045 43.70 53.61 37.12
N TYR A 1046 42.47 54.12 37.25
CA TYR A 1046 41.36 53.68 36.40
C TYR A 1046 41.50 54.17 34.95
N ILE A 1047 42.05 55.37 34.73
CA ILE A 1047 42.42 55.85 33.39
C ILE A 1047 43.43 54.87 32.76
N SER A 1048 44.47 54.48 33.49
CA SER A 1048 45.48 53.53 33.02
C SER A 1048 44.88 52.14 32.72
N GLU A 1049 43.92 51.69 33.54
CA GLU A 1049 43.16 50.46 33.28
C GLU A 1049 42.35 50.54 31.97
N LEU A 1050 41.66 51.67 31.74
CA LEU A 1050 40.90 51.93 30.51
C LEU A 1050 41.81 52.00 29.29
N GLU A 1051 42.94 52.70 29.38
CA GLU A 1051 43.93 52.80 28.29
C GLU A 1051 44.50 51.44 27.90
N ARG A 1052 44.81 50.60 28.89
CA ARG A 1052 45.24 49.21 28.65
C ARG A 1052 44.14 48.42 27.93
N LYS A 1053 42.89 48.52 28.39
CA LYS A 1053 41.74 47.85 27.75
C LYS A 1053 41.58 48.33 26.29
N ILE A 1054 41.69 49.64 26.04
CA ILE A 1054 41.62 50.23 24.70
C ILE A 1054 42.77 49.71 23.81
N SER A 1055 44.01 49.62 24.32
CA SER A 1055 45.14 49.07 23.56
C SER A 1055 44.88 47.63 23.13
N THR A 1056 44.49 46.77 24.08
CA THR A 1056 44.17 45.36 23.79
C THR A 1056 43.04 45.22 22.76
N MET A 1057 42.01 46.07 22.86
CA MET A 1057 40.91 46.07 21.88
C MET A 1057 41.35 46.54 20.49
N LYS A 1058 42.23 47.55 20.40
CA LYS A 1058 42.80 48.02 19.13
C LYS A 1058 43.69 46.96 18.48
N GLU A 1059 44.53 46.30 19.27
CA GLU A 1059 45.35 45.16 18.81
C GLU A 1059 44.48 44.06 18.22
N TYR A 1060 43.42 43.66 18.94
CA TYR A 1060 42.47 42.66 18.44
C TYR A 1060 41.70 43.12 17.20
N SER A 1061 41.31 44.40 17.12
CA SER A 1061 40.68 44.97 15.93
C SER A 1061 41.60 44.91 14.70
N ASN A 1062 42.89 45.21 14.87
CA ASN A 1062 43.90 45.11 13.82
C ASN A 1062 44.14 43.65 13.40
N GLU A 1063 44.23 42.72 14.35
CA GLU A 1063 44.34 41.29 14.08
C GLU A 1063 43.13 40.79 13.26
N LEU A 1064 41.92 41.13 13.70
CA LEU A 1064 40.68 40.73 13.03
C LEU A 1064 40.58 41.34 11.61
N THR A 1065 41.01 42.59 11.43
CA THR A 1065 41.04 43.25 10.11
C THR A 1065 41.92 42.47 9.13
N ASN A 1066 43.09 42.03 9.57
CA ASN A 1066 44.06 41.29 8.76
C ASN A 1066 43.70 39.80 8.57
N THR A 1067 42.84 39.24 9.42
CA THR A 1067 42.40 37.85 9.32
C THR A 1067 41.42 37.69 8.15
N LYS A 1068 41.67 36.76 7.22
CA LYS A 1068 40.72 36.48 6.14
C LYS A 1068 39.49 35.77 6.67
N GLU A 1069 38.34 35.99 6.02
CA GLU A 1069 37.07 35.38 6.39
C GLU A 1069 37.10 33.85 6.24
N SER A 1070 37.89 33.36 5.27
CA SER A 1070 38.19 31.94 5.10
C SER A 1070 38.92 31.34 6.31
N ASP A 1071 39.84 32.09 6.90
CA ASP A 1071 40.67 31.65 8.03
C ASP A 1071 39.85 31.66 9.32
N MET A 1072 38.96 32.64 9.48
CA MET A 1072 37.95 32.67 10.55
C MET A 1072 37.08 31.42 10.50
N TRP A 1073 36.61 31.03 9.30
CA TRP A 1073 35.78 29.84 9.15
C TRP A 1073 36.59 28.56 9.38
N LEU A 1074 37.80 28.47 8.86
CA LEU A 1074 38.69 27.33 9.08
C LEU A 1074 38.94 27.11 10.57
N LYS A 1075 39.19 28.18 11.34
CA LYS A 1075 39.34 28.10 12.80
C LYS A 1075 38.11 27.51 13.49
N ASP A 1076 36.91 28.01 13.16
CA ASP A 1076 35.65 27.50 13.71
C ASP A 1076 35.45 25.99 13.39
N LEU A 1077 35.82 25.54 12.18
CA LEU A 1077 35.74 24.13 11.79
C LEU A 1077 36.72 23.26 12.58
N LEU A 1078 37.96 23.71 12.76
CA LEU A 1078 38.99 22.98 13.52
C LEU A 1078 38.64 22.88 15.00
N ASP A 1079 38.13 23.96 15.60
CA ASP A 1079 37.65 23.98 16.98
C ASP A 1079 36.53 22.96 17.19
N PHE A 1080 35.57 22.91 16.25
CA PHE A 1080 34.50 21.92 16.29
C PHE A 1080 35.02 20.49 16.09
N ARG A 1081 35.91 20.26 15.11
CA ARG A 1081 36.51 18.95 14.85
C ARG A 1081 37.21 18.42 16.10
N LYS A 1082 38.07 19.21 16.71
CA LYS A 1082 38.83 18.84 17.91
C LYS A 1082 37.88 18.42 19.04
N LYS A 1083 36.81 19.18 19.26
CA LYS A 1083 35.83 18.83 20.28
C LYS A 1083 35.04 17.57 19.92
N TYR A 1084 34.68 17.39 18.66
CA TYR A 1084 33.94 16.24 18.15
C TYR A 1084 34.71 14.92 18.34
N LEU A 1085 35.99 14.89 17.93
CA LEU A 1085 36.83 13.70 18.06
C LEU A 1085 37.03 13.32 19.53
N SER A 1086 37.29 14.31 20.39
CA SER A 1086 37.41 14.12 21.84
C SER A 1086 36.17 13.53 22.50
N VAL A 1087 34.96 13.95 22.09
CA VAL A 1087 33.70 13.43 22.68
C VAL A 1087 33.40 12.01 22.25
N TYR A 1088 33.77 11.62 21.02
CA TYR A 1088 33.47 10.30 20.47
C TYR A 1088 34.63 9.31 20.55
N GLY A 1089 35.77 9.70 21.14
CA GLY A 1089 36.94 8.82 21.30
C GLY A 1089 37.51 8.36 19.96
N LEU A 1090 37.53 9.27 18.98
CA LEU A 1090 38.01 9.02 17.61
C LEU A 1090 39.39 9.66 17.35
N ASP A 1091 40.05 10.12 18.42
CA ASP A 1091 41.38 10.73 18.41
C ASP A 1091 42.49 9.72 18.05
#